data_AF-A0A3M2T513-F1
#
_entry.id   AF-A0A3M2T513-F1
#
_cell.length_a   1.000
_cell.length_b   1.000
_cell.length_c   1.000
_cell.angle_alpha   90.00
_cell.angle_beta   90.00
_cell.angle_gamma   90.00
#
_symmetry.space_group_name_H-M   'P 1'
#
loop_
_entity.id
_entity.type
_entity.pdbx_description
1 polymer ?
#
loop_
_entity_poly.entity_id
_entity_poly.type
_entity_poly.pdbx_seq_one_letter_code
_entity_poly.pdbx_strand_id
1 'polypeptide(L)'
;MVGLASAAGLVGFLSEPDHELKVFALKSLDSQIDLLWTEVVNAVPQIEALYEDESFSERGLAALVAAKVYYHLQEYNESMVFALGAGKLFKLDNGGEFEETIIAKCVDTFISLSAAQRPAAGDQPANLNTAYPTSGEGATSTSASQTSPITPFSQSALPSKSLLSRQEVPGVDAAYPGGEDASVKQPETPLVLKRGVQGQLQAVIERLFEQCYRQKRYRQVIGIAVEAKSLDVLRRTIERAGEDEKKQHGEPRRSEELLEYVLDVCMTIVPERGFRNEILKLILGLLNEIPAPDYFSIAKCVVYLNEYSMASVILRQLVEKGDPRSLAVAYQISFDLYDNSTQEFLLKVRGEISELVPKSDEGDAEKQTEGEQNEPKESDPLLEGQSSSTQPKSQEATDGTELSGEARTAFKNILDILDGMKSIQLDLEFLYRNNKADIAILDKVRDSLEARNSIFHTAVTLSNAFMHAGTTHDKFFRDNLEWLGKAVNWSKFTATAALGVIHRGNLTQGQKLLQPYLPREHIAGVGGSGSVYSQGGSLYAFGLIYANHGGLAVDLIRDHFKKATEEVVQHGGALGLGVAGMATGDEGIYDDLRNVLYTDSALNGEAVGLAMGLVMLGTGNMRALEDMIQYAHDTQHEKIVRGLAVGMALIMYGRQEAADELINGLLGDPDSTLRYGGIMTIALAYCGSGSNKAVRKLLHVAVSDVNDDVRRVAVLSLGFILFRKYQSVPRMVELLSESYNPHVRYGAAMALGISCAGTGLDEAIDLLEPMLKDSTDFVRQGALISMAMVLVQQNEAMNPRVSSLRKSMMKMVGDRHEDAMAKFGCAVALGIIDAGGRNCSISLQTQTGNLNMPGIVGAAVFIQYWYWFPLTHFLSLSFAPTALIGVDQKLEVPFFKFHSNTRPSLFDYPPEQQVKPEEAPEKVKTAVLSTTAQAKRRAQRREKQQRRESMDVDQAPSTPKVSEQPEKMETDEGAAKAEEEGKEAEKEGQKKKVEREKVGYELDNMSRVLPAQLKYLTFPDPRYEPVKRPTGGVVVVLDKDPEEPRETIELKASNEARQQAATGESLQDRLQSAIGGAALETPERGGPEPGAAEGATAAAGVLTAVDEDEDGEDAPVPEEFEYQTDVDGEEE
;
A
#
# COMPACT_ATOMS: atom_id res chain seq x y z
N MET A 1 -1.44 -35.94 68.58
CA MET A 1 -0.49 -34.87 68.92
C MET A 1 0.18 -34.45 67.64
N VAL A 2 -0.11 -33.24 67.16
CA VAL A 2 0.69 -32.61 66.10
C VAL A 2 1.91 -32.02 66.82
N GLY A 3 3.07 -32.65 66.64
CA GLY A 3 4.32 -32.04 67.09
C GLY A 3 4.60 -30.87 66.16
N LEU A 4 4.79 -29.66 66.71
CA LEU A 4 5.43 -28.59 65.96
C LEU A 4 6.87 -29.05 65.68
N ALA A 5 7.12 -29.47 64.44
CA ALA A 5 8.46 -29.70 63.96
C ALA A 5 9.10 -28.32 63.74
N SER A 6 9.81 -27.80 64.74
CA SER A 6 10.69 -26.65 64.52
C SER A 6 11.95 -27.14 63.80
N ALA A 7 12.33 -26.43 62.75
CA ALA A 7 13.54 -26.67 61.99
C ALA A 7 14.81 -26.35 62.79
N ALA A 8 14.71 -25.62 63.91
CA ALA A 8 15.86 -25.24 64.75
C ALA A 8 16.80 -26.42 65.12
N GLY A 9 16.24 -27.63 65.34
CA GLY A 9 17.05 -28.84 65.56
C GLY A 9 17.82 -29.30 64.31
N LEU A 10 17.18 -29.23 63.13
CA LEU A 10 17.80 -29.57 61.84
C LEU A 10 18.85 -28.53 61.43
N VAL A 11 18.59 -27.24 61.69
CA VAL A 11 19.55 -26.14 61.49
C VAL A 11 20.75 -26.30 62.43
N GLY A 12 20.53 -26.71 63.69
CA GLY A 12 21.62 -27.06 64.60
C GLY A 12 22.57 -28.11 64.03
N PHE A 13 22.03 -29.18 63.42
CA PHE A 13 22.84 -30.22 62.76
C PHE A 13 23.59 -29.77 61.51
N LEU A 14 23.25 -28.63 60.89
CA LEU A 14 24.07 -28.03 59.81
C LEU A 14 25.35 -27.39 60.35
N SER A 15 25.32 -26.91 61.60
CA SER A 15 26.47 -26.26 62.26
C SER A 15 27.47 -27.22 62.91
N GLU A 16 27.07 -28.47 63.16
CA GLU A 16 27.95 -29.54 63.63
C GLU A 16 28.97 -29.94 62.55
N PRO A 17 30.20 -30.36 62.89
CA PRO A 17 31.23 -30.67 61.89
C PRO A 17 31.04 -32.02 61.19
N ASP A 18 30.15 -32.89 61.67
CA ASP A 18 29.97 -34.25 61.14
C ASP A 18 29.22 -34.26 59.79
N HIS A 19 29.82 -34.91 58.80
CA HIS A 19 29.25 -35.04 57.45
C HIS A 19 27.97 -35.89 57.42
N GLU A 20 27.85 -36.93 58.27
CA GLU A 20 26.65 -37.78 58.29
C GLU A 20 25.44 -37.03 58.85
N LEU A 21 25.65 -36.20 59.89
CA LEU A 21 24.61 -35.34 60.46
C LEU A 21 24.15 -34.26 59.48
N LYS A 22 25.06 -33.61 58.76
CA LYS A 22 24.73 -32.65 57.70
C LYS A 22 23.89 -33.28 56.59
N VAL A 23 24.25 -34.48 56.15
CA VAL A 23 23.49 -35.25 55.15
C VAL A 23 22.09 -35.61 55.64
N PHE A 24 21.96 -36.05 56.90
CA PHE A 24 20.66 -36.34 57.52
C PHE A 24 19.78 -35.09 57.66
N ALA A 25 20.38 -33.95 58.04
CA ALA A 25 19.70 -32.67 58.15
C ALA A 25 19.16 -32.20 56.80
N LEU A 26 20.01 -32.18 55.76
CA LEU A 26 19.62 -31.75 54.41
C LEU A 26 18.51 -32.63 53.80
N LYS A 27 18.57 -33.96 53.98
CA LYS A 27 17.51 -34.88 53.53
C LYS A 27 16.18 -34.68 54.26
N SER A 28 16.25 -34.39 55.55
CA SER A 28 15.05 -34.10 56.36
C SER A 28 14.43 -32.76 55.94
N LEU A 29 15.27 -31.75 55.73
CA LEU A 29 14.86 -30.41 55.27
C LEU A 29 14.19 -30.47 53.89
N ASP A 30 14.76 -31.17 52.90
CA ASP A 30 14.18 -31.31 51.56
C ASP A 30 12.74 -31.88 51.57
N SER A 31 12.44 -32.78 52.51
CA SER A 31 11.12 -33.41 52.66
C SER A 31 10.05 -32.55 53.34
N GLN A 32 10.45 -31.46 54.01
CA GLN A 32 9.56 -30.62 54.83
C GLN A 32 9.68 -29.12 54.53
N ILE A 33 10.46 -28.74 53.50
CA ILE A 33 10.83 -27.35 53.25
C ILE A 33 9.62 -26.44 53.03
N ASP A 34 8.56 -26.93 52.38
CA ASP A 34 7.33 -26.17 52.09
C ASP A 34 6.56 -25.78 53.36
N LEU A 35 6.82 -26.48 54.48
CA LEU A 35 6.27 -26.18 55.80
C LEU A 35 7.26 -25.42 56.70
N LEU A 36 8.57 -25.57 56.47
CA LEU A 36 9.64 -25.14 57.37
C LEU A 36 10.49 -23.98 56.86
N TRP A 37 10.29 -23.53 55.62
CA TRP A 37 11.15 -22.55 54.95
C TRP A 37 11.41 -21.30 55.81
N THR A 38 10.38 -20.77 56.50
CA THR A 38 10.48 -19.56 57.35
C THR A 38 11.54 -19.64 58.45
N GLU A 39 11.79 -20.82 59.02
CA GLU A 39 12.85 -21.03 60.01
C GLU A 39 14.22 -21.27 59.35
N VAL A 40 14.23 -21.80 58.12
CA VAL A 40 15.45 -22.15 57.34
C VAL A 40 16.06 -20.94 56.62
N VAL A 41 15.29 -19.88 56.31
CA VAL A 41 15.80 -18.63 55.70
C VAL A 41 17.06 -18.11 56.41
N ASN A 42 17.07 -18.08 57.74
CA ASN A 42 18.21 -17.59 58.53
C ASN A 42 19.46 -18.48 58.44
N ALA A 43 19.33 -19.71 57.94
CA ALA A 43 20.41 -20.68 57.78
C ALA A 43 20.91 -20.79 56.34
N VAL A 44 20.32 -20.07 55.37
CA VAL A 44 20.71 -20.13 53.95
C VAL A 44 22.21 -19.92 53.72
N PRO A 45 22.90 -18.94 54.35
CA PRO A 45 24.36 -18.78 54.16
C PRO A 45 25.20 -19.99 54.62
N GLN A 46 24.68 -20.79 55.56
CA GLN A 46 25.34 -22.04 55.97
C GLN A 46 25.14 -23.13 54.92
N ILE A 47 23.97 -23.17 54.27
CA ILE A 47 23.66 -24.11 53.18
C ILE A 47 24.46 -23.74 51.91
N GLU A 48 24.62 -22.45 51.62
CA GLU A 48 25.52 -21.95 50.56
C GLU A 48 26.98 -22.37 50.82
N ALA A 49 27.50 -22.18 52.03
CA ALA A 49 28.86 -22.60 52.39
C ALA A 49 29.07 -24.13 52.24
N LEU A 50 28.05 -24.95 52.49
CA LEU A 50 28.07 -26.40 52.24
C LEU A 50 28.01 -26.76 50.75
N TYR A 51 27.47 -25.89 49.91
CA TYR A 51 27.49 -26.03 48.46
C TYR A 51 28.84 -25.61 47.86
N GLU A 52 29.48 -24.58 48.40
CA GLU A 52 30.82 -24.13 47.97
C GLU A 52 31.96 -25.10 48.35
N ASP A 53 31.77 -25.94 49.38
CA ASP A 53 32.79 -26.85 49.91
C ASP A 53 33.14 -28.04 48.98
N GLU A 54 34.14 -27.81 48.12
CA GLU A 54 35.32 -28.67 47.82
C GLU A 54 35.29 -30.15 48.28
N SER A 55 35.08 -30.39 49.57
CA SER A 55 35.16 -31.72 50.19
C SER A 55 33.82 -32.44 50.38
N PHE A 56 32.70 -31.74 50.29
CA PHE A 56 31.37 -32.29 50.57
C PHE A 56 30.83 -33.15 49.41
N SER A 57 30.28 -34.33 49.74
CA SER A 57 29.83 -35.33 48.75
C SER A 57 28.39 -35.13 48.26
N GLU A 58 27.50 -34.55 49.07
CA GLU A 58 26.09 -34.32 48.72
C GLU A 58 25.77 -32.84 48.39
N ARG A 59 26.70 -32.10 47.78
CA ARG A 59 26.50 -30.68 47.38
C ARG A 59 25.20 -30.42 46.63
N GLY A 60 24.83 -31.32 45.72
CA GLY A 60 23.61 -31.15 44.93
C GLY A 60 22.33 -31.18 45.78
N LEU A 61 22.38 -31.78 46.97
CA LEU A 61 21.25 -31.82 47.91
C LEU A 61 21.21 -30.52 48.75
N ALA A 62 22.37 -29.99 49.15
CA ALA A 62 22.46 -28.63 49.71
C ALA A 62 21.94 -27.57 48.71
N ALA A 63 22.32 -27.67 47.43
CA ALA A 63 21.86 -26.79 46.37
C ALA A 63 20.34 -26.89 46.14
N LEU A 64 19.77 -28.10 46.16
CA LEU A 64 18.32 -28.29 46.02
C LEU A 64 17.54 -27.67 47.19
N VAL A 65 18.03 -27.85 48.42
CA VAL A 65 17.43 -27.25 49.63
C VAL A 65 17.50 -25.72 49.57
N ALA A 66 18.66 -25.15 49.23
CA ALA A 66 18.81 -23.71 49.02
C ALA A 66 17.83 -23.20 47.95
N ALA A 67 17.77 -23.87 46.79
CA ALA A 67 16.88 -23.48 45.69
C ALA A 67 15.41 -23.41 46.12
N LYS A 68 14.92 -24.39 46.90
CA LYS A 68 13.54 -24.38 47.41
C LYS A 68 13.29 -23.26 48.43
N VAL A 69 14.27 -22.90 49.27
CA VAL A 69 14.13 -21.74 50.18
C VAL A 69 14.07 -20.43 49.40
N TYR A 70 14.95 -20.25 48.40
CA TYR A 70 14.92 -19.07 47.52
C TYR A 70 13.64 -18.96 46.68
N TYR A 71 13.04 -20.09 46.30
CA TYR A 71 11.73 -20.10 45.64
C TYR A 71 10.62 -19.55 46.55
N HIS A 72 10.57 -19.98 47.81
CA HIS A 72 9.61 -19.46 48.80
C HIS A 72 9.88 -17.99 49.19
N LEU A 73 11.14 -17.53 49.09
CA LEU A 73 11.52 -16.11 49.19
C LEU A 73 11.18 -15.28 47.93
N GLN A 74 10.70 -15.90 46.85
CA GLN A 74 10.43 -15.28 45.54
C GLN A 74 11.68 -14.76 44.79
N GLU A 75 12.87 -15.11 45.25
CA GLU A 75 14.16 -14.80 44.61
C GLU A 75 14.50 -15.86 43.55
N TYR A 76 13.65 -15.94 42.52
CA TYR A 76 13.71 -16.99 41.50
C TYR A 76 15.05 -17.06 40.74
N ASN A 77 15.76 -15.95 40.61
CA ASN A 77 17.07 -15.91 39.95
C ASN A 77 18.16 -16.68 40.73
N GLU A 78 18.16 -16.57 42.06
CA GLU A 78 19.10 -17.32 42.92
C GLU A 78 18.66 -18.78 43.03
N SER A 79 17.34 -18.99 43.23
CA SER A 79 16.70 -20.31 43.23
C SER A 79 17.10 -21.15 41.99
N MET A 80 17.00 -20.57 40.80
CA MET A 80 17.38 -21.20 39.54
C MET A 80 18.86 -21.59 39.51
N VAL A 81 19.77 -20.71 39.94
CA VAL A 81 21.21 -21.00 39.94
C VAL A 81 21.54 -22.19 40.84
N PHE A 82 20.95 -22.25 42.04
CA PHE A 82 21.13 -23.39 42.94
C PHE A 82 20.44 -24.67 42.43
N ALA A 83 19.28 -24.56 41.77
CA ALA A 83 18.61 -25.72 41.15
C ALA A 83 19.43 -26.31 39.98
N LEU A 84 20.07 -25.47 39.17
CA LEU A 84 21.02 -25.92 38.13
C LEU A 84 22.24 -26.59 38.76
N GLY A 85 22.77 -26.03 39.86
CA GLY A 85 23.85 -26.61 40.68
C GLY A 85 23.50 -27.97 41.30
N ALA A 86 22.21 -28.27 41.54
CA ALA A 86 21.73 -29.57 42.00
C ALA A 86 21.82 -30.68 40.92
N GLY A 87 21.92 -30.31 39.64
CA GLY A 87 22.19 -31.20 38.51
C GLY A 87 21.24 -32.40 38.45
N LYS A 88 21.73 -33.61 38.75
CA LYS A 88 20.97 -34.86 38.63
C LYS A 88 19.83 -35.02 39.65
N LEU A 89 19.84 -34.24 40.74
CA LEU A 89 18.78 -34.27 41.76
C LEU A 89 17.56 -33.44 41.33
N PHE A 90 17.76 -32.45 40.46
CA PHE A 90 16.66 -31.70 39.84
C PHE A 90 16.01 -32.56 38.73
N LYS A 91 14.75 -32.96 38.94
CA LYS A 91 14.00 -33.85 38.03
C LYS A 91 12.90 -33.11 37.30
N LEU A 92 13.16 -32.77 36.04
CA LEU A 92 12.21 -32.13 35.10
C LEU A 92 10.91 -32.93 34.88
N ASP A 93 10.90 -34.23 35.22
CA ASP A 93 9.75 -35.12 35.02
C ASP A 93 8.73 -35.08 36.18
N ASN A 94 9.05 -34.37 37.28
CA ASN A 94 8.10 -34.06 38.35
C ASN A 94 7.32 -32.78 37.97
N GLY A 95 6.02 -32.89 37.68
CA GLY A 95 5.14 -31.72 37.45
C GLY A 95 4.73 -31.04 38.76
N GLY A 96 5.70 -30.53 39.51
CA GLY A 96 5.48 -29.71 40.71
C GLY A 96 5.56 -28.21 40.39
N GLU A 97 4.90 -27.38 41.20
CA GLU A 97 4.87 -25.91 41.02
C GLU A 97 6.29 -25.29 41.07
N PHE A 98 7.16 -25.86 41.90
CA PHE A 98 8.59 -25.50 41.98
C PHE A 98 9.33 -25.81 40.69
N GLU A 99 9.25 -27.05 40.19
CA GLU A 99 9.91 -27.46 38.96
C GLU A 99 9.40 -26.67 37.74
N GLU A 100 8.08 -26.47 37.59
CA GLU A 100 7.51 -25.69 36.47
C GLU A 100 7.99 -24.23 36.50
N THR A 101 8.01 -23.57 37.67
CA THR A 101 8.46 -22.19 37.80
C THR A 101 9.96 -22.04 37.48
N ILE A 102 10.81 -22.97 37.95
CA ILE A 102 12.24 -22.94 37.64
C ILE A 102 12.52 -23.29 36.18
N ILE A 103 11.74 -24.19 35.56
CA ILE A 103 11.86 -24.49 34.12
C ILE A 103 11.51 -23.24 33.31
N ALA A 104 10.41 -22.55 33.63
CA ALA A 104 10.07 -21.29 32.99
C ALA A 104 11.22 -20.27 33.12
N LYS A 105 11.81 -20.12 34.31
CA LYS A 105 12.90 -19.16 34.51
C LYS A 105 14.23 -19.57 33.88
N CYS A 106 14.51 -20.87 33.74
CA CYS A 106 15.59 -21.38 32.89
C CYS A 106 15.38 -20.97 31.42
N VAL A 107 14.16 -21.07 30.88
CA VAL A 107 13.87 -20.70 29.49
C VAL A 107 14.02 -19.18 29.29
N ASP A 108 13.43 -18.34 30.14
CA ASP A 108 13.59 -16.87 30.12
C ASP A 108 15.06 -16.43 30.14
N THR A 109 15.86 -17.04 31.03
CA THR A 109 17.27 -16.66 31.21
C THR A 109 18.14 -17.16 30.07
N PHE A 110 17.82 -18.30 29.46
CA PHE A 110 18.46 -18.74 28.22
C PHE A 110 18.12 -17.83 27.04
N ILE A 111 16.85 -17.45 26.86
CA ILE A 111 16.42 -16.52 25.81
C ILE A 111 17.19 -15.20 25.94
N SER A 112 17.23 -14.60 27.14
CA SER A 112 17.94 -13.34 27.36
C SER A 112 19.47 -13.48 27.23
N LEU A 113 20.07 -14.59 27.67
CA LEU A 113 21.51 -14.86 27.47
C LEU A 113 21.87 -15.02 25.99
N SER A 114 21.12 -15.81 25.24
CA SER A 114 21.38 -16.07 23.82
C SER A 114 21.12 -14.82 22.96
N ALA A 115 20.08 -14.05 23.28
CA ALA A 115 19.82 -12.75 22.65
C ALA A 115 20.93 -11.72 22.95
N ALA A 116 21.53 -11.73 24.15
CA ALA A 116 22.61 -10.82 24.52
C ALA A 116 23.99 -11.23 23.95
N GLN A 117 24.23 -12.52 23.73
CA GLN A 117 25.47 -13.02 23.11
C GLN A 117 25.58 -12.71 21.61
N ARG A 118 24.45 -12.40 20.96
CA ARG A 118 24.40 -11.85 19.59
C ARG A 118 24.23 -10.32 19.65
N PRO A 119 25.31 -9.52 19.62
CA PRO A 119 25.18 -8.14 19.16
C PRO A 119 24.60 -8.15 17.74
N ALA A 120 23.85 -7.10 17.37
CA ALA A 120 23.26 -6.98 16.04
C ALA A 120 24.36 -6.96 14.97
N ALA A 121 24.66 -8.12 14.39
CA ALA A 121 25.62 -8.28 13.30
C ALA A 121 24.90 -7.96 11.98
N GLY A 122 24.65 -6.67 11.73
CA GLY A 122 23.96 -6.19 10.55
C GLY A 122 24.24 -4.71 10.34
N ASP A 123 25.15 -4.42 9.41
CA ASP A 123 25.72 -3.12 9.06
C ASP A 123 26.46 -2.39 10.20
N GLN A 124 27.64 -1.85 9.87
CA GLN A 124 28.27 -0.85 10.72
C GLN A 124 27.33 0.37 10.79
N PRO A 125 27.13 1.00 11.96
CA PRO A 125 26.48 2.31 11.97
C PRO A 125 27.30 3.22 11.07
N ALA A 126 26.65 3.77 10.05
CA ALA A 126 27.24 4.80 9.22
C ALA A 126 27.61 6.00 10.12
N ASN A 127 28.42 6.90 9.57
CA ASN A 127 28.72 8.18 10.21
C ASN A 127 28.28 9.29 9.25
N LEU A 128 26.96 9.54 9.21
CA LEU A 128 26.38 10.78 8.69
C LEU A 128 26.68 11.99 9.59
N ASN A 129 27.40 11.79 10.70
CA ASN A 129 27.87 12.84 11.63
C ASN A 129 28.62 14.02 10.98
N THR A 130 29.03 13.93 9.70
CA THR A 130 29.62 15.05 8.95
C THR A 130 28.63 15.84 8.08
N ALA A 131 27.43 15.31 7.82
CA ALA A 131 26.42 15.94 6.98
C ALA A 131 25.49 16.89 7.76
N TYR A 132 25.26 16.61 9.05
CA TYR A 132 24.45 17.46 9.93
C TYR A 132 25.30 18.45 10.72
N PRO A 133 24.86 19.71 10.88
CA PRO A 133 25.53 20.65 11.78
C PRO A 133 25.41 20.14 13.22
N THR A 134 26.49 19.56 13.75
CA THR A 134 26.51 19.01 15.12
C THR A 134 25.96 20.02 16.13
N SER A 135 24.86 19.64 16.79
CA SER A 135 24.31 20.35 17.95
C SER A 135 25.22 20.15 19.16
N GLY A 136 26.39 20.77 19.11
CA GLY A 136 27.47 20.59 20.06
C GLY A 136 27.07 20.97 21.47
N GLU A 137 27.03 19.98 22.36
CA GLU A 137 26.93 20.22 23.79
C GLU A 137 28.11 21.07 24.27
N GLY A 138 27.81 22.25 24.82
CA GLY A 138 28.68 22.89 25.81
C GLY A 138 30.00 23.49 25.34
N ALA A 139 30.01 24.32 24.27
CA ALA A 139 31.13 25.24 24.01
C ALA A 139 30.64 26.70 23.88
N THR A 140 31.15 27.58 24.73
CA THR A 140 30.77 28.99 24.80
C THR A 140 31.29 29.80 23.61
N SER A 141 30.40 30.29 22.74
CA SER A 141 30.71 31.30 21.71
C SER A 141 29.97 32.62 21.96
N THR A 142 30.49 33.42 22.89
CA THR A 142 30.05 34.80 23.12
C THR A 142 30.42 35.69 21.94
N SER A 143 29.52 35.89 20.96
CA SER A 143 29.59 36.98 19.95
C SER A 143 28.33 37.11 19.07
N ALA A 144 27.22 37.70 19.58
CA ALA A 144 26.20 38.42 18.76
C ALA A 144 25.04 38.99 19.62
N SER A 145 25.27 40.06 20.41
CA SER A 145 24.18 40.89 20.95
C SER A 145 24.68 42.19 21.60
N GLN A 146 25.26 43.10 20.80
CA GLN A 146 25.52 44.46 21.27
C GLN A 146 24.28 45.34 21.12
N THR A 147 23.66 45.67 22.26
CA THR A 147 22.81 46.86 22.51
C THR A 147 21.48 46.95 21.73
N SER A 148 20.36 47.30 22.36
CA SER A 148 20.17 48.49 23.20
C SER A 148 19.40 48.24 24.52
N PRO A 149 19.50 49.16 25.51
CA PRO A 149 18.86 49.00 26.82
C PRO A 149 17.65 49.94 27.02
N ILE A 150 16.52 49.42 27.49
CA ILE A 150 15.46 50.15 28.23
C ILE A 150 14.57 49.12 28.96
N THR A 151 14.07 49.50 30.15
CA THR A 151 13.22 48.77 31.14
C THR A 151 13.79 47.50 31.82
N PRO A 152 13.87 47.47 33.16
CA PRO A 152 14.14 46.28 33.96
C PRO A 152 12.89 45.81 34.73
N PHE A 153 12.19 44.77 34.27
CA PHE A 153 11.23 44.05 35.11
C PHE A 153 11.04 42.59 34.66
N SER A 154 10.83 41.69 35.63
CA SER A 154 10.59 40.25 35.47
C SER A 154 11.78 39.37 35.00
N GLN A 155 12.66 39.00 35.94
CA GLN A 155 13.38 37.73 35.86
C GLN A 155 12.51 36.61 36.43
N SER A 156 11.82 35.85 35.57
CA SER A 156 11.26 34.54 35.95
C SER A 156 11.07 33.63 34.72
N ALA A 157 12.18 33.07 34.22
CA ALA A 157 12.16 31.96 33.27
C ALA A 157 13.02 30.81 33.83
N LEU A 158 12.43 30.04 34.74
CA LEU A 158 12.97 28.73 35.12
C LEU A 158 12.76 27.76 33.95
N PRO A 159 13.73 26.90 33.60
CA PRO A 159 13.51 25.84 32.62
C PRO A 159 12.44 24.88 33.14
N SER A 160 11.46 24.55 32.30
CA SER A 160 10.38 23.64 32.63
C SER A 160 10.91 22.23 32.85
N LYS A 161 10.94 21.79 34.12
CA LYS A 161 11.20 20.39 34.47
C LYS A 161 10.01 19.50 34.09
N SER A 162 9.85 19.23 32.79
CA SER A 162 8.98 18.18 32.31
C SER A 162 9.59 16.82 32.64
N LEU A 163 8.91 16.02 33.46
CA LEU A 163 9.40 14.72 33.91
C LEU A 163 9.45 13.65 32.79
N LEU A 164 8.97 13.97 31.58
CA LEU A 164 8.98 13.07 30.41
C LEU A 164 10.25 13.19 29.55
N SER A 165 11.12 14.19 29.75
CA SER A 165 12.34 14.36 28.94
C SER A 165 13.50 13.46 29.39
N ARG A 166 13.25 12.15 29.58
CA ARG A 166 14.29 11.14 29.77
C ARG A 166 14.51 10.40 28.46
N GLN A 167 15.74 10.46 27.96
CA GLN A 167 16.22 9.70 26.82
C GLN A 167 16.04 8.19 27.10
N GLU A 168 15.18 7.52 26.32
CA GLU A 168 14.80 6.12 26.57
C GLU A 168 15.90 5.13 26.17
N VAL A 169 16.22 4.23 27.09
CA VAL A 169 16.95 2.98 26.81
C VAL A 169 15.91 1.87 26.56
N PRO A 170 16.12 0.90 25.66
CA PRO A 170 15.10 -0.09 25.33
C PRO A 170 14.74 -0.97 26.54
N GLY A 171 13.47 -0.99 26.92
CA GLY A 171 12.92 -1.85 27.97
C GLY A 171 11.95 -2.88 27.40
N VAL A 172 12.08 -4.12 27.87
CA VAL A 172 11.24 -5.28 27.53
C VAL A 172 9.88 -5.19 28.26
N ASP A 173 8.84 -5.79 27.69
CA ASP A 173 7.45 -5.72 28.17
C ASP A 173 7.28 -6.11 29.64
N ALA A 174 6.55 -5.27 30.38
CA ALA A 174 6.22 -5.48 31.78
C ALA A 174 4.79 -6.00 31.95
N ALA A 175 4.67 -7.27 32.35
CA ALA A 175 3.46 -7.80 32.97
C ALA A 175 3.67 -7.94 34.49
N TYR A 176 2.62 -7.63 35.25
CA TYR A 176 2.49 -7.61 36.72
C TYR A 176 2.94 -6.34 37.48
N PRO A 177 2.09 -5.81 38.40
CA PRO A 177 2.41 -4.65 39.23
C PRO A 177 2.89 -5.04 40.65
N GLY A 178 4.00 -4.43 41.07
CA GLY A 178 4.55 -4.47 42.43
C GLY A 178 5.68 -3.43 42.51
N GLY A 179 5.66 -2.57 43.53
CA GLY A 179 6.47 -1.33 43.54
C GLY A 179 7.79 -1.42 44.31
N GLU A 180 8.66 -0.45 44.01
CA GLU A 180 9.92 -0.08 44.71
C GLU A 180 11.04 -1.15 44.55
N ASP A 181 12.28 -0.83 44.17
CA ASP A 181 13.02 0.43 44.30
C ASP A 181 13.98 0.69 43.11
N ALA A 182 14.21 1.95 42.72
CA ALA A 182 14.81 2.29 41.42
C ALA A 182 16.14 3.08 41.50
N SER A 183 17.25 2.42 41.87
CA SER A 183 18.56 3.11 41.97
C SER A 183 19.85 2.25 41.79
N VAL A 184 19.94 1.35 40.80
CA VAL A 184 21.25 0.94 40.23
C VAL A 184 21.14 0.78 38.72
N LYS A 185 22.01 1.46 37.96
CA LYS A 185 22.25 1.18 36.52
C LYS A 185 23.63 0.56 36.34
N GLN A 186 23.67 -0.76 36.26
CA GLN A 186 24.69 -1.50 35.52
C GLN A 186 23.96 -2.41 34.52
N PRO A 187 24.57 -2.77 33.37
CA PRO A 187 24.08 -3.90 32.61
C PRO A 187 24.29 -5.14 33.50
N GLU A 188 23.20 -5.69 34.05
CA GLU A 188 23.31 -6.88 34.88
C GLU A 188 23.77 -8.05 34.02
N THR A 189 25.07 -8.34 34.09
CA THR A 189 25.62 -9.63 33.68
C THR A 189 24.83 -10.70 34.42
N PRO A 190 24.07 -11.57 33.72
CA PRO A 190 23.16 -12.49 34.38
C PRO A 190 23.91 -13.35 35.40
N LEU A 191 23.28 -13.65 36.53
CA LEU A 191 23.91 -14.42 37.63
C LEU A 191 24.48 -15.77 37.16
N VAL A 192 23.88 -16.36 36.13
CA VAL A 192 24.37 -17.55 35.41
C VAL A 192 25.77 -17.35 34.80
N LEU A 193 26.04 -16.18 34.22
CA LEU A 193 27.33 -15.81 33.64
C LEU A 193 28.36 -15.53 34.76
N LYS A 194 27.93 -14.86 35.84
CA LYS A 194 28.78 -14.56 37.01
C LYS A 194 29.21 -15.82 37.78
N ARG A 195 28.35 -16.82 37.89
CA ARG A 195 28.58 -18.09 38.61
C ARG A 195 28.98 -19.27 37.70
N GLY A 196 29.15 -19.07 36.39
CA GLY A 196 29.67 -20.10 35.45
C GLY A 196 28.70 -21.25 35.09
N VAL A 197 27.40 -21.07 35.30
CA VAL A 197 26.38 -22.14 35.28
C VAL A 197 25.80 -22.42 33.87
N GLN A 198 26.27 -21.68 32.85
CA GLN A 198 25.74 -21.71 31.47
C GLN A 198 25.67 -23.13 30.86
N GLY A 199 26.65 -24.00 31.11
CA GLY A 199 26.65 -25.37 30.59
C GLY A 199 25.58 -26.28 31.21
N GLN A 200 25.21 -26.05 32.48
CA GLN A 200 24.14 -26.77 33.15
C GLN A 200 22.77 -26.30 32.65
N LEU A 201 22.61 -24.98 32.44
CA LEU A 201 21.42 -24.40 31.81
C LEU A 201 21.18 -24.98 30.41
N GLN A 202 22.21 -25.02 29.57
CA GLN A 202 22.12 -25.60 28.22
C GLN A 202 21.73 -27.10 28.27
N ALA A 203 22.31 -27.89 29.18
CA ALA A 203 21.99 -29.31 29.32
C ALA A 203 20.52 -29.56 29.77
N VAL A 204 19.96 -28.71 30.62
CA VAL A 204 18.54 -28.75 31.00
C VAL A 204 17.65 -28.47 29.79
N ILE A 205 18.01 -27.48 28.98
CA ILE A 205 17.23 -27.05 27.81
C ILE A 205 17.33 -28.05 26.67
N GLU A 206 18.49 -28.66 26.43
CA GLU A 206 18.63 -29.75 25.46
C GLU A 206 17.77 -30.97 25.86
N ARG A 207 17.68 -31.29 27.17
CA ARG A 207 16.78 -32.34 27.66
C ARG A 207 15.30 -31.98 27.50
N LEU A 208 14.92 -30.72 27.68
CA LEU A 208 13.57 -30.22 27.43
C LEU A 208 13.21 -30.30 25.94
N PHE A 209 14.12 -29.89 25.05
CA PHE A 209 13.95 -30.04 23.60
C PHE A 209 13.83 -31.52 23.19
N GLU A 210 14.61 -32.43 23.77
CA GLU A 210 14.42 -33.87 23.55
C GLU A 210 13.03 -34.37 23.96
N GLN A 211 12.49 -33.91 25.08
CA GLN A 211 11.12 -34.25 25.49
C GLN A 211 10.10 -33.69 24.49
N CYS A 212 10.26 -32.45 24.03
CA CYS A 212 9.40 -31.86 23.00
C CYS A 212 9.46 -32.63 21.67
N TYR A 213 10.64 -33.05 21.22
CA TYR A 213 10.81 -33.89 20.02
C TYR A 213 10.12 -35.25 20.18
N ARG A 214 10.28 -35.92 21.33
CA ARG A 214 9.57 -37.19 21.63
C ARG A 214 8.05 -37.02 21.64
N GLN A 215 7.55 -35.87 22.09
CA GLN A 215 6.13 -35.51 22.04
C GLN A 215 5.65 -34.97 20.68
N LYS A 216 6.54 -34.86 19.68
CA LYS A 216 6.29 -34.26 18.35
C LYS A 216 5.80 -32.80 18.40
N ARG A 217 6.18 -32.07 19.46
CA ARG A 217 5.82 -30.66 19.72
C ARG A 217 6.87 -29.72 19.13
N TYR A 218 7.00 -29.75 17.80
CA TYR A 218 8.03 -29.01 17.06
C TYR A 218 7.82 -27.49 17.05
N ARG A 219 6.56 -27.02 16.96
CA ARG A 219 6.24 -25.58 16.92
C ARG A 219 6.70 -24.82 18.18
N GLN A 220 6.64 -25.47 19.35
CA GLN A 220 7.08 -24.91 20.62
C GLN A 220 8.60 -24.69 20.66
N VAL A 221 9.38 -25.67 20.17
CA VAL A 221 10.85 -25.56 20.10
C VAL A 221 11.26 -24.47 19.10
N ILE A 222 10.54 -24.36 17.98
CA ILE A 222 10.72 -23.27 17.00
C ILE A 222 10.49 -21.90 17.65
N GLY A 223 9.41 -21.73 18.42
CA GLY A 223 9.15 -20.48 19.15
C GLY A 223 10.30 -20.08 20.08
N ILE A 224 10.74 -21.00 20.95
CA ILE A 224 11.87 -20.78 21.85
C ILE A 224 13.17 -20.49 21.08
N ALA A 225 13.41 -21.17 19.95
CA ALA A 225 14.60 -20.96 19.13
C ALA A 225 14.61 -19.57 18.45
N VAL A 226 13.45 -19.07 18.02
CA VAL A 226 13.29 -17.72 17.45
C VAL A 226 13.48 -16.65 18.52
N GLU A 227 12.88 -16.82 19.70
CA GLU A 227 13.05 -15.90 20.83
C GLU A 227 14.50 -15.85 21.34
N ALA A 228 15.14 -17.01 21.49
CA ALA A 228 16.55 -17.13 21.87
C ALA A 228 17.54 -16.76 20.74
N LYS A 229 17.05 -16.33 19.57
CA LYS A 229 17.83 -15.99 18.37
C LYS A 229 18.84 -17.09 17.93
N SER A 230 18.49 -18.37 18.11
CA SER A 230 19.40 -19.51 17.89
C SER A 230 19.11 -20.26 16.58
N LEU A 231 19.91 -19.98 15.55
CA LEU A 231 19.83 -20.65 14.25
C LEU A 231 20.12 -22.16 14.33
N ASP A 232 21.07 -22.57 15.18
CA ASP A 232 21.50 -23.98 15.26
C ASP A 232 20.39 -24.89 15.80
N VAL A 233 19.62 -24.39 16.78
CA VAL A 233 18.43 -25.08 17.31
C VAL A 233 17.34 -25.13 16.24
N LEU A 234 17.16 -24.06 15.45
CA LEU A 234 16.20 -24.03 14.36
C LEU A 234 16.54 -25.05 13.25
N ARG A 235 17.80 -25.09 12.78
CA ARG A 235 18.26 -26.08 11.77
C ARG A 235 18.04 -27.51 12.25
N ARG A 236 18.53 -27.81 13.47
CA ARG A 236 18.43 -29.14 14.10
C ARG A 236 16.97 -29.58 14.29
N THR A 237 16.06 -28.64 14.58
CA THR A 237 14.63 -28.92 14.72
C THR A 237 14.00 -29.34 13.39
N ILE A 238 14.33 -28.63 12.30
CA ILE A 238 13.78 -28.90 10.96
C ILE A 238 14.35 -30.20 10.39
N GLU A 239 15.67 -30.41 10.48
CA GLU A 239 16.33 -31.67 10.08
C GLU A 239 15.70 -32.88 10.78
N ARG A 240 15.52 -32.81 12.10
CA ARG A 240 14.97 -33.90 12.91
C ARG A 240 13.49 -34.16 12.63
N ALA A 241 12.72 -33.12 12.30
CA ALA A 241 11.35 -33.29 11.80
C ALA A 241 11.35 -34.07 10.47
N GLY A 242 12.21 -33.70 9.51
CA GLY A 242 12.34 -34.41 8.23
C GLY A 242 12.88 -35.84 8.36
N GLU A 243 13.73 -36.14 9.34
CA GLU A 243 14.12 -37.52 9.66
C GLU A 243 12.95 -38.36 10.21
N ASP A 244 12.13 -37.79 11.09
CA ASP A 244 10.99 -38.49 11.67
C ASP A 244 9.87 -38.74 10.63
N GLU A 245 9.77 -37.89 9.61
CA GLU A 245 8.93 -38.14 8.43
C GLU A 245 9.46 -39.29 7.57
N LYS A 246 10.77 -39.33 7.29
CA LYS A 246 11.40 -40.47 6.56
C LYS A 246 11.17 -41.81 7.28
N LYS A 247 10.99 -41.80 8.60
CA LYS A 247 10.64 -42.99 9.42
C LYS A 247 9.14 -43.32 9.41
N GLN A 248 8.26 -42.42 8.97
CA GLN A 248 6.82 -42.59 8.88
C GLN A 248 6.32 -42.42 7.44
N HIS A 249 6.50 -43.44 6.60
CA HIS A 249 5.86 -43.52 5.28
C HIS A 249 4.34 -43.27 5.38
N GLY A 250 3.87 -42.09 4.98
CA GLY A 250 2.44 -41.75 5.06
C GLY A 250 2.04 -40.36 4.57
N GLU A 251 2.64 -39.28 5.09
CA GLU A 251 2.19 -37.90 4.83
C GLU A 251 3.36 -36.92 4.62
N PRO A 252 3.59 -36.39 3.40
CA PRO A 252 4.71 -35.46 3.12
C PRO A 252 4.48 -34.01 3.60
N ARG A 253 3.37 -33.71 4.29
CA ARG A 253 2.90 -32.34 4.51
C ARG A 253 3.41 -31.63 5.77
N ARG A 254 4.00 -32.33 6.74
CA ARG A 254 4.22 -31.73 8.07
C ARG A 254 5.48 -30.86 8.14
N SER A 255 6.54 -31.19 7.41
CA SER A 255 7.72 -30.35 7.21
C SER A 255 7.39 -29.14 6.36
N GLU A 256 6.56 -29.29 5.32
CA GLU A 256 5.99 -28.18 4.54
C GLU A 256 5.19 -27.22 5.45
N GLU A 257 4.24 -27.74 6.25
CA GLU A 257 3.45 -26.97 7.23
C GLU A 257 4.31 -26.34 8.34
N LEU A 258 5.40 -26.98 8.75
CA LEU A 258 6.35 -26.42 9.72
C LEU A 258 7.19 -25.31 9.09
N LEU A 259 7.57 -25.43 7.82
CA LEU A 259 8.34 -24.42 7.11
C LEU A 259 7.49 -23.19 6.77
N GLU A 260 6.25 -23.38 6.33
CA GLU A 260 5.25 -22.31 6.18
C GLU A 260 5.04 -21.58 7.52
N TYR A 261 4.91 -22.33 8.63
CA TYR A 261 4.84 -21.73 9.97
C TYR A 261 6.10 -20.95 10.38
N VAL A 262 7.30 -21.45 10.09
CA VAL A 262 8.55 -20.72 10.36
C VAL A 262 8.62 -19.45 9.51
N LEU A 263 8.21 -19.50 8.24
CA LEU A 263 8.15 -18.34 7.35
C LEU A 263 7.15 -17.29 7.85
N ASP A 264 5.94 -17.70 8.24
CA ASP A 264 4.95 -16.80 8.83
C ASP A 264 5.46 -16.14 10.12
N VAL A 265 6.08 -16.90 11.02
CA VAL A 265 6.73 -16.39 12.24
C VAL A 265 7.85 -15.40 11.91
N CYS A 266 8.69 -15.73 10.93
CA CYS A 266 9.78 -14.88 10.43
C CYS A 266 9.27 -13.54 9.85
N MET A 267 8.09 -13.53 9.22
CA MET A 267 7.49 -12.33 8.63
C MET A 267 6.64 -11.49 9.59
N THR A 268 6.09 -12.10 10.65
CA THR A 268 5.10 -11.44 11.53
C THR A 268 5.60 -11.14 12.94
N ILE A 269 6.53 -11.94 13.48
CA ILE A 269 7.01 -11.84 14.86
C ILE A 269 8.40 -11.22 14.94
N VAL A 270 9.32 -11.57 14.03
CA VAL A 270 10.72 -11.11 14.08
C VAL A 270 10.83 -9.64 13.63
N PRO A 271 11.21 -8.69 14.51
CA PRO A 271 11.31 -7.28 14.15
C PRO A 271 12.66 -6.92 13.51
N GLU A 272 13.74 -7.61 13.91
CA GLU A 272 15.10 -7.33 13.48
C GLU A 272 15.40 -7.88 12.09
N ARG A 273 15.75 -6.98 11.15
CA ARG A 273 16.07 -7.34 9.77
C ARG A 273 17.25 -8.30 9.65
N GLY A 274 18.32 -8.09 10.42
CA GLY A 274 19.52 -8.92 10.39
C GLY A 274 19.20 -10.38 10.69
N PHE A 275 18.57 -10.63 11.84
CA PHE A 275 18.17 -11.98 12.24
C PHE A 275 17.11 -12.61 11.30
N ARG A 276 16.17 -11.81 10.78
CA ARG A 276 15.21 -12.27 9.77
C ARG A 276 15.92 -12.76 8.50
N ASN A 277 16.92 -12.03 8.02
CA ASN A 277 17.71 -12.42 6.86
C ASN A 277 18.53 -13.70 7.14
N GLU A 278 19.10 -13.86 8.34
CA GLU A 278 19.78 -15.10 8.73
C GLU A 278 18.85 -16.33 8.72
N ILE A 279 17.63 -16.20 9.29
CA ILE A 279 16.62 -17.25 9.25
C ILE A 279 16.25 -17.61 7.81
N LEU A 280 16.02 -16.60 6.95
CA LEU A 280 15.66 -16.83 5.55
C LEU A 280 16.78 -17.54 4.77
N LYS A 281 18.05 -17.21 5.01
CA LYS A 281 19.20 -17.92 4.42
C LYS A 281 19.27 -19.38 4.87
N LEU A 282 19.00 -19.63 6.15
CA LEU A 282 18.94 -20.99 6.71
C LEU A 282 17.78 -21.81 6.11
N ILE A 283 16.60 -21.20 5.95
CA ILE A 283 15.44 -21.81 5.28
C ILE A 283 15.75 -22.14 3.82
N LEU A 284 16.37 -21.22 3.09
CA LEU A 284 16.75 -21.41 1.70
C LEU A 284 17.77 -22.56 1.54
N GLY A 285 18.75 -22.64 2.43
CA GLY A 285 19.70 -23.75 2.49
C GLY A 285 18.99 -25.10 2.69
N LEU A 286 18.06 -25.17 3.64
CA LEU A 286 17.28 -26.39 3.91
C LEU A 286 16.32 -26.75 2.76
N LEU A 287 15.71 -25.77 2.09
CA LEU A 287 14.85 -25.99 0.92
C LEU A 287 15.62 -26.60 -0.26
N ASN A 288 16.85 -26.16 -0.50
CA ASN A 288 17.71 -26.71 -1.56
C ASN A 288 18.21 -28.15 -1.26
N GLU A 289 18.17 -28.60 0.00
CA GLU A 289 18.50 -29.98 0.38
C GLU A 289 17.34 -30.98 0.09
N ILE A 290 16.13 -30.50 -0.28
CA ILE A 290 14.94 -31.34 -0.51
C ILE A 290 14.87 -31.83 -1.97
N PRO A 291 14.66 -33.14 -2.25
CA PRO A 291 14.63 -33.68 -3.63
C PRO A 291 13.51 -33.15 -4.53
N ALA A 292 12.41 -32.70 -3.94
CA ALA A 292 11.30 -32.04 -4.61
C ALA A 292 11.06 -30.68 -3.93
N PRO A 293 11.85 -29.65 -4.26
CA PRO A 293 11.78 -28.37 -3.57
C PRO A 293 10.49 -27.62 -3.94
N ASP A 294 9.84 -26.99 -2.96
CA ASP A 294 8.80 -26.01 -3.23
C ASP A 294 9.43 -24.71 -3.74
N TYR A 295 9.54 -24.61 -5.06
CA TYR A 295 10.08 -23.44 -5.73
C TYR A 295 9.32 -22.14 -5.42
N PHE A 296 8.04 -22.18 -4.99
CA PHE A 296 7.30 -20.98 -4.62
C PHE A 296 7.74 -20.42 -3.26
N SER A 297 7.94 -21.29 -2.25
CA SER A 297 8.51 -20.87 -0.97
C SER A 297 9.98 -20.42 -1.12
N ILE A 298 10.76 -21.06 -1.99
CA ILE A 298 12.12 -20.58 -2.32
C ILE A 298 12.06 -19.19 -2.97
N ALA A 299 11.23 -18.99 -4.00
CA ALA A 299 11.12 -17.71 -4.69
C ALA A 299 10.74 -16.57 -3.73
N LYS A 300 9.78 -16.80 -2.81
CA LYS A 300 9.47 -15.86 -1.72
C LYS A 300 10.71 -15.52 -0.90
N CYS A 301 11.45 -16.53 -0.42
CA CYS A 301 12.67 -16.31 0.38
C CYS A 301 13.73 -15.50 -0.36
N VAL A 302 13.98 -15.83 -1.63
CA VAL A 302 14.96 -15.14 -2.49
C VAL A 302 14.62 -13.66 -2.67
N VAL A 303 13.34 -13.35 -2.90
CA VAL A 303 12.84 -11.96 -3.01
C VAL A 303 13.06 -11.20 -1.70
N TYR A 304 12.74 -11.78 -0.55
CA TYR A 304 12.95 -11.14 0.75
C TYR A 304 14.44 -10.95 1.11
N LEU A 305 15.32 -11.82 0.61
CA LEU A 305 16.77 -11.71 0.75
C LEU A 305 17.42 -10.75 -0.26
N ASN A 306 16.72 -10.41 -1.36
CA ASN A 306 17.22 -9.63 -2.48
C ASN A 306 18.43 -10.27 -3.20
N GLU A 307 18.54 -11.61 -3.17
CA GLU A 307 19.68 -12.37 -3.71
C GLU A 307 19.43 -12.84 -5.16
N TYR A 308 19.60 -11.91 -6.10
CA TYR A 308 19.26 -12.08 -7.53
C TYR A 308 19.91 -13.31 -8.20
N SER A 309 21.18 -13.59 -7.90
CA SER A 309 21.91 -14.72 -8.51
C SER A 309 21.37 -16.11 -8.13
N MET A 310 20.53 -16.24 -7.10
CA MET A 310 19.83 -17.50 -6.84
C MET A 310 18.51 -17.62 -7.61
N ALA A 311 17.82 -16.51 -7.90
CA ALA A 311 16.64 -16.53 -8.76
C ALA A 311 16.98 -16.94 -10.20
N SER A 312 18.08 -16.40 -10.76
CA SER A 312 18.56 -16.76 -12.10
C SER A 312 18.96 -18.24 -12.19
N VAL A 313 19.64 -18.78 -11.18
CA VAL A 313 19.97 -20.21 -11.09
C VAL A 313 18.73 -21.10 -11.01
N ILE A 314 17.70 -20.72 -10.24
CA ILE A 314 16.45 -21.49 -10.14
C ILE A 314 15.70 -21.51 -11.47
N LEU A 315 15.54 -20.35 -12.12
CA LEU A 315 14.91 -20.25 -13.44
C LEU A 315 15.67 -21.09 -14.47
N ARG A 316 17.00 -21.02 -14.47
CA ARG A 316 17.86 -21.86 -15.32
C ARG A 316 17.64 -23.36 -15.08
N GLN A 317 17.67 -23.82 -13.83
CA GLN A 317 17.46 -25.24 -13.49
C GLN A 317 16.06 -25.74 -13.89
N LEU A 318 15.04 -24.89 -13.84
CA LEU A 318 13.68 -25.24 -14.28
C LEU A 318 13.56 -25.35 -15.80
N VAL A 319 14.24 -24.47 -16.54
CA VAL A 319 14.28 -24.54 -18.02
C VAL A 319 15.15 -25.71 -18.50
N GLU A 320 16.28 -25.99 -17.87
CA GLU A 320 17.15 -27.13 -18.19
C GLU A 320 16.48 -28.50 -17.94
N LYS A 321 15.46 -28.58 -17.06
CA LYS A 321 14.68 -29.80 -16.83
C LYS A 321 13.72 -30.16 -17.97
N GLY A 322 13.34 -29.22 -18.83
CA GLY A 322 12.54 -29.47 -20.04
C GLY A 322 11.08 -29.93 -19.86
N ASP A 323 10.66 -30.37 -18.68
CA ASP A 323 9.28 -30.82 -18.44
C ASP A 323 8.25 -29.67 -18.63
N PRO A 324 7.09 -29.91 -19.29
CA PRO A 324 6.06 -28.88 -19.46
C PRO A 324 5.52 -28.36 -18.12
N ARG A 325 5.53 -29.20 -17.08
CA ARG A 325 5.21 -28.80 -15.70
C ARG A 325 6.26 -27.88 -15.11
N SER A 326 7.55 -28.15 -15.34
CA SER A 326 8.65 -27.30 -14.84
C SER A 326 8.72 -25.96 -15.57
N LEU A 327 8.40 -25.93 -16.86
CA LEU A 327 8.29 -24.71 -17.66
C LEU A 327 7.10 -23.84 -17.20
N ALA A 328 5.94 -24.43 -16.93
CA ALA A 328 4.80 -23.69 -16.36
C ALA A 328 5.09 -23.16 -14.94
N VAL A 329 5.82 -23.92 -14.11
CA VAL A 329 6.34 -23.46 -12.82
C VAL A 329 7.32 -22.29 -13.00
N ALA A 330 8.23 -22.34 -13.99
CA ALA A 330 9.15 -21.25 -14.28
C ALA A 330 8.43 -19.95 -14.69
N TYR A 331 7.38 -20.04 -15.51
CA TYR A 331 6.56 -18.88 -15.85
C TYR A 331 5.78 -18.34 -14.64
N GLN A 332 5.16 -19.19 -13.81
CA GLN A 332 4.49 -18.72 -12.59
C GLN A 332 5.48 -18.06 -11.63
N ILE A 333 6.70 -18.59 -11.49
CA ILE A 333 7.76 -17.95 -10.70
C ILE A 333 8.16 -16.62 -11.34
N SER A 334 8.21 -16.51 -12.66
CA SER A 334 8.53 -15.25 -13.33
C SER A 334 7.46 -14.16 -13.08
N PHE A 335 6.17 -14.52 -13.11
CA PHE A 335 5.07 -13.64 -12.70
C PHE A 335 5.14 -13.30 -11.19
N ASP A 336 5.33 -14.30 -10.34
CA ASP A 336 5.50 -14.10 -8.89
C ASP A 336 6.72 -13.23 -8.57
N LEU A 337 7.81 -13.32 -9.33
CA LEU A 337 9.00 -12.46 -9.17
C LEU A 337 8.69 -11.03 -9.62
N TYR A 338 8.04 -10.84 -10.76
CA TYR A 338 7.64 -9.50 -11.25
C TYR A 338 6.75 -8.77 -10.22
N ASP A 339 5.72 -9.43 -9.71
CA ASP A 339 4.77 -8.82 -8.76
C ASP A 339 5.37 -8.47 -7.40
N ASN A 340 6.43 -9.18 -6.97
CA ASN A 340 6.91 -9.14 -5.59
C ASN A 340 8.32 -8.57 -5.38
N SER A 341 9.12 -8.43 -6.45
CA SER A 341 10.51 -7.97 -6.38
C SER A 341 10.63 -6.46 -6.51
N THR A 342 11.81 -5.92 -6.21
CA THR A 342 12.15 -4.54 -6.57
C THR A 342 12.59 -4.45 -8.03
N GLN A 343 12.44 -3.28 -8.66
CA GLN A 343 12.85 -3.08 -10.05
C GLN A 343 14.36 -3.31 -10.25
N GLU A 344 15.19 -2.84 -9.31
CA GLU A 344 16.64 -3.09 -9.26
C GLU A 344 16.98 -4.58 -9.31
N PHE A 345 16.23 -5.42 -8.57
CA PHE A 345 16.40 -6.88 -8.58
C PHE A 345 16.05 -7.48 -9.94
N LEU A 346 14.92 -7.08 -10.53
CA LEU A 346 14.48 -7.56 -11.85
C LEU A 346 15.46 -7.19 -12.95
N LEU A 347 16.01 -5.97 -12.93
CA LEU A 347 17.04 -5.52 -13.88
C LEU A 347 18.34 -6.35 -13.76
N LYS A 348 18.78 -6.70 -12.55
CA LYS A 348 19.97 -7.56 -12.34
C LYS A 348 19.72 -9.01 -12.78
N VAL A 349 18.57 -9.60 -12.44
CA VAL A 349 18.18 -10.93 -12.91
C VAL A 349 18.07 -10.96 -14.44
N ARG A 350 17.49 -9.92 -15.05
CA ARG A 350 17.45 -9.73 -16.52
C ARG A 350 18.87 -9.66 -17.11
N GLY A 351 19.79 -8.93 -16.49
CA GLY A 351 21.20 -8.85 -16.87
C GLY A 351 21.83 -10.24 -16.96
N GLU A 352 21.84 -10.98 -15.84
CA GLU A 352 22.40 -12.34 -15.77
C GLU A 352 21.76 -13.32 -16.77
N ILE A 353 20.43 -13.30 -16.92
CA ILE A 353 19.73 -14.16 -17.90
C ILE A 353 20.09 -13.75 -19.34
N SER A 354 20.24 -12.46 -19.62
CA SER A 354 20.58 -11.96 -20.96
C SER A 354 22.03 -12.25 -21.37
N GLU A 355 22.97 -12.31 -20.43
CA GLU A 355 24.35 -12.74 -20.69
C GLU A 355 24.44 -14.25 -21.00
N LEU A 356 23.52 -15.05 -20.45
CA LEU A 356 23.40 -16.49 -20.71
C LEU A 356 22.70 -16.81 -22.04
N VAL A 357 22.04 -15.84 -22.68
CA VAL A 357 21.48 -15.96 -24.03
C VAL A 357 22.41 -15.24 -25.01
N PRO A 358 23.33 -15.95 -25.71
CA PRO A 358 24.14 -15.29 -26.72
C PRO A 358 23.25 -14.72 -27.82
N LYS A 359 23.31 -13.39 -28.00
CA LYS A 359 22.68 -12.69 -29.12
C LYS A 359 23.31 -13.19 -30.42
N SER A 360 22.54 -13.95 -31.21
CA SER A 360 22.80 -14.10 -32.64
C SER A 360 22.22 -12.90 -33.37
N ASP A 361 23.00 -12.28 -34.26
CA ASP A 361 22.59 -11.10 -35.02
C ASP A 361 21.25 -11.31 -35.76
N GLU A 362 20.31 -10.37 -35.61
CA GLU A 362 19.14 -10.24 -36.49
C GLU A 362 19.57 -9.61 -37.84
N GLY A 363 20.47 -10.30 -38.55
CA GLY A 363 21.19 -9.76 -39.72
C GLY A 363 21.19 -10.63 -40.98
N ASP A 364 20.61 -11.84 -40.95
CA ASP A 364 20.78 -12.85 -42.03
C ASP A 364 19.45 -13.50 -42.49
N ALA A 365 18.37 -12.72 -42.53
CA ALA A 365 17.05 -13.17 -43.02
C ALA A 365 16.51 -12.40 -44.25
N GLU A 366 17.22 -11.40 -44.76
CA GLU A 366 16.83 -10.62 -45.96
C GLU A 366 17.96 -10.51 -46.99
N LYS A 367 18.29 -11.63 -47.69
CA LYS A 367 19.00 -11.65 -48.99
C LYS A 367 19.11 -13.03 -49.64
N GLN A 368 17.98 -13.66 -49.99
CA GLN A 368 17.97 -14.83 -50.90
C GLN A 368 16.86 -14.78 -51.96
N THR A 369 16.83 -13.71 -52.76
CA THR A 369 16.39 -13.76 -54.17
C THR A 369 16.87 -12.51 -54.92
N GLU A 370 18.07 -12.58 -55.49
CA GLU A 370 18.39 -12.05 -56.82
C GLU A 370 19.75 -12.59 -57.28
N GLY A 371 19.92 -12.79 -58.60
CA GLY A 371 20.89 -13.74 -59.14
C GLY A 371 22.29 -13.20 -59.43
N GLU A 372 23.23 -14.15 -59.54
CA GLU A 372 24.52 -14.14 -60.24
C GLU A 372 25.01 -12.82 -60.89
N GLN A 373 26.13 -12.27 -60.37
CA GLN A 373 27.41 -12.10 -61.10
C GLN A 373 28.37 -11.12 -60.39
N ASN A 374 29.48 -11.62 -59.82
CA ASN A 374 30.85 -11.20 -60.17
C ASN A 374 31.94 -11.89 -59.33
N GLU A 375 33.08 -12.14 -59.96
CA GLU A 375 34.30 -12.70 -59.35
C GLU A 375 35.10 -11.66 -58.52
N PRO A 376 35.97 -12.11 -57.58
CA PRO A 376 36.61 -11.24 -56.60
C PRO A 376 37.86 -10.51 -57.14
N LYS A 377 38.19 -9.35 -56.55
CA LYS A 377 39.49 -8.69 -56.75
C LYS A 377 40.07 -8.04 -55.48
N GLU A 378 41.22 -8.58 -55.10
CA GLU A 378 42.44 -7.90 -54.61
C GLU A 378 42.33 -6.46 -54.11
N SER A 379 42.14 -6.28 -52.80
CA SER A 379 42.77 -5.19 -52.04
C SER A 379 42.76 -5.49 -50.53
N ASP A 380 43.34 -6.63 -50.15
CA ASP A 380 43.58 -7.01 -48.75
C ASP A 380 45.05 -6.75 -48.39
N PRO A 381 45.36 -5.79 -47.49
CA PRO A 381 46.73 -5.56 -47.01
C PRO A 381 47.05 -6.49 -45.83
N LEU A 382 47.65 -7.63 -46.14
CA LEU A 382 48.24 -8.58 -45.20
C LEU A 382 49.49 -8.02 -44.46
N LEU A 383 49.73 -8.56 -43.26
CA LEU A 383 50.86 -8.30 -42.32
C LEU A 383 50.66 -7.03 -41.45
N GLU A 384 51.00 -7.03 -40.16
CA GLU A 384 52.06 -7.79 -39.46
C GLU A 384 51.65 -8.14 -38.00
N GLY A 385 52.37 -9.05 -37.32
CA GLY A 385 51.98 -9.55 -35.99
C GLY A 385 53.00 -9.36 -34.86
N GLN A 386 52.63 -9.85 -33.67
CA GLN A 386 53.45 -10.07 -32.46
C GLN A 386 53.82 -8.88 -31.55
N SER A 387 53.02 -8.68 -30.49
CA SER A 387 53.42 -8.82 -29.06
C SER A 387 52.20 -8.47 -28.18
N SER A 388 51.95 -9.03 -26.99
CA SER A 388 52.80 -9.82 -26.08
C SER A 388 52.00 -10.93 -25.36
N SER A 389 52.62 -12.08 -25.09
CA SER A 389 51.98 -13.24 -24.45
C SER A 389 52.48 -13.56 -23.04
N THR A 390 51.59 -13.51 -22.05
CA THR A 390 51.64 -14.18 -20.72
C THR A 390 50.23 -14.00 -20.12
N GLN A 391 49.49 -14.98 -19.61
CA GLN A 391 49.85 -16.23 -18.91
C GLN A 391 48.85 -17.40 -19.24
N PRO A 392 48.88 -18.60 -18.58
CA PRO A 392 48.72 -19.88 -19.29
C PRO A 392 47.29 -20.46 -19.37
N LYS A 393 47.14 -21.45 -20.27
CA LYS A 393 45.98 -22.35 -20.37
C LYS A 393 46.16 -23.59 -19.49
N SER A 394 45.11 -23.93 -18.75
CA SER A 394 44.64 -25.28 -18.43
C SER A 394 43.11 -25.17 -18.41
N GLN A 395 42.36 -25.75 -19.36
CA GLN A 395 41.91 -27.16 -19.30
C GLN A 395 41.39 -27.45 -17.88
N GLU A 396 40.08 -27.56 -17.65
CA GLU A 396 39.12 -28.31 -18.47
C GLU A 396 37.99 -27.45 -19.08
N ALA A 397 37.65 -27.75 -20.34
CA ALA A 397 36.36 -27.44 -20.93
C ALA A 397 35.68 -28.78 -21.23
N THR A 398 34.51 -29.00 -20.65
CA THR A 398 33.63 -30.13 -21.00
C THR A 398 32.21 -29.59 -21.13
N ASP A 399 31.66 -29.81 -22.33
CA ASP A 399 30.27 -29.64 -22.75
C ASP A 399 29.61 -28.28 -22.48
N GLY A 400 29.72 -27.42 -23.49
CA GLY A 400 28.66 -26.45 -23.77
C GLY A 400 27.41 -27.20 -24.24
N THR A 401 26.37 -27.22 -23.42
CA THR A 401 25.03 -27.62 -23.86
C THR A 401 24.52 -26.60 -24.87
N GLU A 402 24.36 -27.01 -26.13
CA GLU A 402 23.57 -26.26 -27.09
C GLU A 402 22.13 -26.15 -26.56
N LEU A 403 21.76 -24.97 -26.04
CA LEU A 403 20.42 -24.74 -25.53
C LEU A 403 19.39 -24.98 -26.64
N SER A 404 18.48 -25.94 -26.39
CA SER A 404 17.38 -26.31 -27.28
C SER A 404 16.60 -25.08 -27.76
N GLY A 405 16.06 -25.13 -28.98
CA GLY A 405 15.23 -24.05 -29.53
C GLY A 405 14.05 -23.68 -28.62
N GLU A 406 13.48 -24.67 -27.93
CA GLU A 406 12.41 -24.50 -26.94
C GLU A 406 12.90 -23.83 -25.65
N ALA A 407 14.13 -24.11 -25.22
CA ALA A 407 14.73 -23.41 -24.09
C ALA A 407 14.98 -21.92 -24.42
N ARG A 408 15.40 -21.61 -25.66
CA ARG A 408 15.61 -20.22 -26.11
C ARG A 408 14.30 -19.43 -26.19
N THR A 409 13.22 -20.03 -26.70
CA THR A 409 11.90 -19.38 -26.70
C THR A 409 11.34 -19.24 -25.29
N ALA A 410 11.55 -20.22 -24.41
CA ALA A 410 11.22 -20.11 -22.98
C ALA A 410 12.00 -18.98 -22.30
N PHE A 411 13.30 -18.82 -22.54
CA PHE A 411 14.07 -17.69 -22.00
C PHE A 411 13.60 -16.34 -22.54
N LYS A 412 13.29 -16.21 -23.84
CA LYS A 412 12.69 -14.97 -24.38
C LYS A 412 11.34 -14.67 -23.72
N ASN A 413 10.51 -15.70 -23.55
CA ASN A 413 9.22 -15.58 -22.86
C ASN A 413 9.36 -15.16 -21.39
N ILE A 414 10.35 -15.69 -20.66
CA ILE A 414 10.68 -15.29 -19.29
C ILE A 414 11.14 -13.83 -19.25
N LEU A 415 12.00 -13.41 -20.19
CA LEU A 415 12.43 -12.01 -20.29
C LEU A 415 11.24 -11.06 -20.53
N ASP A 416 10.30 -11.40 -21.42
CA ASP A 416 9.09 -10.59 -21.65
C ASP A 416 8.14 -10.52 -20.43
N ILE A 417 8.18 -11.52 -19.54
CA ILE A 417 7.40 -11.54 -18.29
C ILE A 417 8.10 -10.69 -17.22
N LEU A 418 9.42 -10.85 -17.07
CA LEU A 418 10.23 -10.08 -16.11
C LEU A 418 10.29 -8.58 -16.47
N ASP A 419 10.14 -8.25 -17.75
CA ASP A 419 10.02 -6.87 -18.24
C ASP A 419 8.59 -6.30 -18.13
N GLY A 420 7.65 -7.04 -17.51
CA GLY A 420 6.29 -6.59 -17.20
C GLY A 420 5.32 -6.47 -18.39
N MET A 421 5.82 -6.46 -19.62
CA MET A 421 5.04 -6.23 -20.84
C MET A 421 3.81 -7.15 -20.95
N LYS A 422 3.97 -8.46 -20.69
CA LYS A 422 2.86 -9.42 -20.78
C LYS A 422 1.86 -9.25 -19.64
N SER A 423 2.32 -9.04 -18.40
CA SER A 423 1.45 -8.79 -17.24
C SER A 423 0.57 -7.56 -17.45
N ILE A 424 1.15 -6.45 -17.93
CA ILE A 424 0.43 -5.21 -18.22
C ILE A 424 -0.57 -5.38 -19.36
N GLN A 425 -0.24 -6.10 -20.42
CA GLN A 425 -1.17 -6.35 -21.53
C GLN A 425 -2.40 -7.16 -21.07
N LEU A 426 -2.20 -8.12 -20.17
CA LEU A 426 -3.29 -8.91 -19.56
C LEU A 426 -4.18 -8.04 -18.66
N ASP A 427 -3.60 -7.23 -17.78
CA ASP A 427 -4.34 -6.29 -16.92
C ASP A 427 -5.12 -5.25 -17.72
N LEU A 428 -4.50 -4.70 -18.78
CA LEU A 428 -5.14 -3.74 -19.70
C LEU A 428 -6.36 -4.36 -20.41
N GLU A 429 -6.22 -5.59 -20.93
CA GLU A 429 -7.32 -6.30 -21.60
C GLU A 429 -8.46 -6.62 -20.62
N PHE A 430 -8.13 -6.99 -19.37
CA PHE A 430 -9.09 -7.19 -18.30
C PHE A 430 -9.89 -5.92 -17.99
N LEU A 431 -9.20 -4.78 -17.84
CA LEU A 431 -9.81 -3.49 -17.53
C LEU A 431 -10.64 -2.93 -18.69
N TYR A 432 -10.15 -3.06 -19.93
CA TYR A 432 -10.86 -2.65 -21.14
C TYR A 432 -12.20 -3.39 -21.30
N ARG A 433 -12.21 -4.71 -21.09
CA ARG A 433 -13.42 -5.54 -21.23
C ARG A 433 -14.45 -5.35 -20.13
N ASN A 434 -14.00 -5.24 -18.88
CA ASN A 434 -14.87 -5.24 -17.70
C ASN A 434 -15.24 -3.81 -17.23
N ASN A 435 -15.05 -2.78 -18.06
CA ASN A 435 -15.34 -1.40 -17.68
C ASN A 435 -16.84 -1.19 -17.41
N LYS A 436 -17.19 -1.02 -16.12
CA LYS A 436 -18.54 -0.67 -15.63
C LYS A 436 -18.56 0.67 -14.91
N ALA A 437 -17.77 1.63 -15.39
CA ALA A 437 -17.80 3.01 -14.90
C ALA A 437 -19.07 3.73 -15.38
N ASP A 438 -19.80 4.35 -14.45
CA ASP A 438 -21.07 5.02 -14.71
C ASP A 438 -20.84 6.48 -15.17
N ILE A 439 -21.05 6.75 -16.46
CA ILE A 439 -20.84 8.09 -17.05
C ILE A 439 -21.84 9.10 -16.49
N ALA A 440 -23.05 8.69 -16.08
CA ALA A 440 -24.05 9.61 -15.55
C ALA A 440 -23.65 10.19 -14.18
N ILE A 441 -22.80 9.48 -13.42
CA ILE A 441 -22.17 10.00 -12.21
C ILE A 441 -21.22 11.16 -12.56
N LEU A 442 -20.38 10.99 -13.59
CA LEU A 442 -19.43 12.01 -14.04
C LEU A 442 -20.14 13.24 -14.63
N ASP A 443 -21.16 13.03 -15.48
CA ASP A 443 -21.98 14.13 -16.03
C ASP A 443 -22.61 14.96 -14.91
N LYS A 444 -23.20 14.31 -13.90
CA LYS A 444 -23.81 15.01 -12.77
C LYS A 444 -22.78 15.76 -11.91
N VAL A 445 -21.59 15.19 -11.71
CA VAL A 445 -20.50 15.86 -10.98
C VAL A 445 -19.97 17.06 -11.77
N ARG A 446 -19.81 16.95 -13.10
CA ARG A 446 -19.50 18.06 -14.01
C ARG A 446 -20.56 19.18 -13.91
N ASP A 447 -21.84 18.85 -14.02
CA ASP A 447 -22.92 19.86 -14.06
C ASP A 447 -23.15 20.57 -12.73
N SER A 448 -22.76 19.94 -11.62
CA SER A 448 -22.82 20.53 -10.28
C SER A 448 -21.62 21.43 -9.95
N LEU A 449 -20.53 21.34 -10.72
CA LEU A 449 -19.24 21.97 -10.43
C LEU A 449 -18.87 23.02 -11.49
N GLU A 450 -18.66 24.26 -11.05
CA GLU A 450 -18.43 25.38 -11.97
C GLU A 450 -17.06 25.30 -12.66
N ALA A 451 -17.08 25.05 -13.97
CA ALA A 451 -15.88 24.80 -14.79
C ALA A 451 -14.86 25.95 -14.84
N ARG A 452 -15.26 27.19 -14.52
CA ARG A 452 -14.36 28.35 -14.44
C ARG A 452 -13.46 28.34 -13.20
N ASN A 453 -13.84 27.61 -12.15
CA ASN A 453 -13.00 27.48 -10.97
C ASN A 453 -11.96 26.36 -11.20
N SER A 454 -10.68 26.73 -11.21
CA SER A 454 -9.56 25.80 -11.45
C SER A 454 -9.57 24.58 -10.50
N ILE A 455 -9.97 24.76 -9.23
CA ILE A 455 -10.07 23.67 -8.25
C ILE A 455 -11.15 22.66 -8.67
N PHE A 456 -12.31 23.15 -9.12
CA PHE A 456 -13.43 22.30 -9.54
C PHE A 456 -13.16 21.60 -10.86
N HIS A 457 -12.53 22.28 -11.83
CA HIS A 457 -12.06 21.64 -13.06
C HIS A 457 -11.10 20.49 -12.73
N THR A 458 -10.08 20.76 -11.91
CA THR A 458 -9.09 19.77 -11.44
C THR A 458 -9.79 18.58 -10.76
N ALA A 459 -10.78 18.83 -9.89
CA ALA A 459 -11.52 17.77 -9.20
C ALA A 459 -12.29 16.83 -10.16
N VAL A 460 -12.99 17.38 -11.16
CA VAL A 460 -13.72 16.59 -12.16
C VAL A 460 -12.73 15.80 -13.05
N THR A 461 -11.65 16.44 -13.49
CA THR A 461 -10.57 15.80 -14.26
C THR A 461 -9.99 14.60 -13.51
N LEU A 462 -9.67 14.75 -12.22
CA LEU A 462 -9.15 13.67 -11.38
C LEU A 462 -10.18 12.57 -11.13
N SER A 463 -11.45 12.92 -10.90
CA SER A 463 -12.53 11.94 -10.77
C SER A 463 -12.66 11.06 -12.01
N ASN A 464 -12.65 11.66 -13.21
CA ASN A 464 -12.67 10.94 -14.48
C ASN A 464 -11.41 10.07 -14.66
N ALA A 465 -10.23 10.62 -14.36
CA ALA A 465 -8.96 9.90 -14.44
C ALA A 465 -8.95 8.63 -13.59
N PHE A 466 -9.46 8.67 -12.36
CA PHE A 466 -9.52 7.51 -11.48
C PHE A 466 -10.60 6.49 -11.91
N MET A 467 -11.80 6.95 -12.32
CA MET A 467 -12.87 6.06 -12.79
C MET A 467 -12.49 5.26 -14.04
N HIS A 468 -11.70 5.86 -14.94
CA HIS A 468 -11.24 5.23 -16.19
C HIS A 468 -9.74 4.84 -16.17
N ALA A 469 -9.13 4.72 -14.98
CA ALA A 469 -7.74 4.34 -14.84
C ALA A 469 -7.46 2.97 -15.51
N GLY A 470 -6.59 2.95 -16.53
CA GLY A 470 -6.23 1.76 -17.28
C GLY A 470 -7.33 1.17 -18.17
N THR A 471 -8.43 1.89 -18.47
CA THR A 471 -9.51 1.38 -19.35
C THR A 471 -9.48 1.97 -20.77
N THR A 472 -8.50 2.83 -21.09
CA THR A 472 -8.28 3.51 -22.39
C THR A 472 -9.50 4.28 -22.96
N HIS A 473 -10.52 4.52 -22.14
CA HIS A 473 -11.82 5.02 -22.58
C HIS A 473 -11.96 6.56 -22.45
N ASP A 474 -11.52 7.29 -23.47
CA ASP A 474 -11.54 8.77 -23.52
C ASP A 474 -12.91 9.42 -23.72
N LYS A 475 -14.00 8.66 -23.78
CA LYS A 475 -15.29 9.17 -24.26
C LYS A 475 -15.75 10.43 -23.51
N PHE A 476 -15.57 10.47 -22.19
CA PHE A 476 -15.90 11.65 -21.38
C PHE A 476 -15.22 12.93 -21.88
N PHE A 477 -13.92 12.90 -22.22
CA PHE A 477 -13.22 14.08 -22.73
C PHE A 477 -13.62 14.44 -24.17
N ARG A 478 -13.97 13.46 -25.00
CA ARG A 478 -14.45 13.67 -26.38
C ARG A 478 -15.83 14.30 -26.42
N ASP A 479 -16.71 13.88 -25.52
CA ASP A 479 -18.08 14.42 -25.42
C ASP A 479 -18.10 15.82 -24.75
N ASN A 480 -17.01 16.21 -24.05
CA ASN A 480 -16.92 17.43 -23.23
C ASN A 480 -15.82 18.42 -23.66
N LEU A 481 -15.58 18.55 -24.97
CA LEU A 481 -14.55 19.43 -25.55
C LEU A 481 -14.68 20.90 -25.08
N GLU A 482 -15.88 21.48 -25.13
CA GLU A 482 -16.13 22.86 -24.67
C GLU A 482 -15.94 23.07 -23.16
N TRP A 483 -15.97 22.00 -22.37
CA TRP A 483 -15.69 22.05 -20.94
C TRP A 483 -14.18 21.99 -20.70
N LEU A 484 -13.48 21.08 -21.40
CA LEU A 484 -12.03 20.90 -21.35
C LEU A 484 -11.26 22.16 -21.80
N GLY A 485 -11.79 22.90 -22.77
CA GLY A 485 -11.23 24.19 -23.22
C GLY A 485 -11.32 25.33 -22.21
N LYS A 486 -12.03 25.16 -21.08
CA LYS A 486 -12.11 26.15 -19.99
C LYS A 486 -11.01 25.95 -18.94
N ALA A 487 -10.16 24.94 -19.10
CA ALA A 487 -8.96 24.77 -18.29
C ALA A 487 -7.98 25.95 -18.49
N VAL A 488 -7.26 26.34 -17.45
CA VAL A 488 -6.26 27.44 -17.48
C VAL A 488 -5.05 27.04 -16.64
N ASN A 489 -3.84 27.35 -17.13
CA ASN A 489 -2.56 27.08 -16.44
C ASN A 489 -2.45 25.64 -15.90
N TRP A 490 -2.34 25.47 -14.58
CA TRP A 490 -2.18 24.17 -13.92
C TRP A 490 -3.36 23.20 -14.09
N SER A 491 -4.57 23.68 -14.44
CA SER A 491 -5.65 22.76 -14.81
C SER A 491 -5.51 22.26 -16.26
N LYS A 492 -4.87 23.00 -17.19
CA LYS A 492 -4.44 22.47 -18.52
C LYS A 492 -3.36 21.40 -18.33
N PHE A 493 -2.42 21.59 -17.40
CA PHE A 493 -1.40 20.59 -17.03
C PHE A 493 -2.03 19.30 -16.49
N THR A 494 -2.88 19.42 -15.46
CA THR A 494 -3.60 18.29 -14.83
C THR A 494 -4.52 17.56 -15.83
N ALA A 495 -5.20 18.30 -16.71
CA ALA A 495 -6.03 17.72 -17.77
C ALA A 495 -5.23 16.89 -18.78
N THR A 496 -4.02 17.33 -19.13
CA THR A 496 -3.14 16.56 -20.02
C THR A 496 -2.55 15.34 -19.28
N ALA A 497 -2.13 15.51 -18.02
CA ALA A 497 -1.63 14.43 -17.16
C ALA A 497 -2.67 13.31 -16.91
N ALA A 498 -3.96 13.67 -16.81
CA ALA A 498 -5.06 12.73 -16.65
C ALA A 498 -5.17 11.69 -17.79
N LEU A 499 -4.81 12.05 -19.03
CA LEU A 499 -4.75 11.10 -20.14
C LEU A 499 -3.76 9.95 -19.86
N GLY A 500 -2.65 10.25 -19.18
CA GLY A 500 -1.67 9.23 -18.79
C GLY A 500 -2.20 8.20 -17.79
N VAL A 501 -3.16 8.61 -16.94
CA VAL A 501 -3.83 7.69 -15.99
C VAL A 501 -4.86 6.81 -16.71
N ILE A 502 -5.63 7.38 -17.65
CA ILE A 502 -6.64 6.63 -18.42
C ILE A 502 -5.99 5.59 -19.34
N HIS A 503 -4.86 5.95 -19.96
CA HIS A 503 -4.10 5.07 -20.87
C HIS A 503 -2.95 4.31 -20.20
N ARG A 504 -2.93 4.25 -18.86
CA ARG A 504 -1.93 3.50 -18.10
C ARG A 504 -1.85 2.06 -18.61
N GLY A 505 -0.65 1.62 -18.99
CA GLY A 505 -0.41 0.28 -19.53
C GLY A 505 -0.56 0.12 -21.05
N ASN A 506 -1.02 1.13 -21.80
CA ASN A 506 -1.10 1.08 -23.26
C ASN A 506 0.27 1.30 -23.93
N LEU A 507 1.17 0.33 -23.78
CA LEU A 507 2.58 0.41 -24.22
C LEU A 507 2.74 0.57 -25.74
N THR A 508 1.81 0.05 -26.55
CA THR A 508 1.91 0.04 -28.02
C THR A 508 1.35 1.28 -28.70
N GLN A 509 0.39 1.98 -28.07
CA GLN A 509 -0.26 3.16 -28.66
C GLN A 509 0.02 4.47 -27.90
N GLY A 510 0.56 4.42 -26.67
CA GLY A 510 0.79 5.60 -25.82
C GLY A 510 1.56 6.73 -26.51
N GLN A 511 2.63 6.42 -27.26
CA GLN A 511 3.37 7.42 -28.03
C GLN A 511 2.52 8.07 -29.14
N LYS A 512 1.70 7.30 -29.86
CA LYS A 512 0.85 7.82 -30.96
C LYS A 512 -0.27 8.72 -30.43
N LEU A 513 -0.82 8.38 -29.25
CA LEU A 513 -1.85 9.18 -28.59
C LEU A 513 -1.31 10.54 -28.12
N LEU A 514 -0.11 10.55 -27.52
CA LEU A 514 0.48 11.76 -26.95
C LEU A 514 1.27 12.62 -27.95
N GLN A 515 1.53 12.12 -29.17
CA GLN A 515 2.22 12.85 -30.25
C GLN A 515 1.66 14.26 -30.63
N PRO A 516 0.37 14.58 -30.43
CA PRO A 516 -0.14 15.95 -30.60
C PRO A 516 0.25 16.91 -29.46
N TYR A 517 0.50 16.37 -28.26
CA TYR A 517 0.75 17.14 -27.03
C TYR A 517 2.24 17.21 -26.66
N LEU A 518 3.06 16.28 -27.15
CA LEU A 518 4.50 16.25 -26.92
C LEU A 518 5.21 17.50 -27.51
N PRO A 519 6.26 18.03 -26.84
CA PRO A 519 7.06 19.12 -27.38
C PRO A 519 7.67 18.73 -28.72
N ARG A 520 7.36 19.47 -29.79
CA ARG A 520 8.01 19.31 -31.10
C ARG A 520 9.16 20.29 -31.23
N GLU A 521 10.20 19.90 -31.97
CA GLU A 521 11.32 20.81 -32.24
C GLU A 521 10.83 22.07 -32.97
N HIS A 522 11.21 23.24 -32.44
CA HIS A 522 10.81 24.54 -32.97
C HIS A 522 11.44 24.79 -34.34
N ILE A 523 10.77 24.36 -35.41
CA ILE A 523 11.03 24.86 -36.76
C ILE A 523 10.43 26.26 -36.84
N ALA A 524 11.31 27.27 -36.81
CA ALA A 524 10.90 28.68 -36.83
C ALA A 524 9.98 29.00 -38.02
N GLY A 525 8.80 29.56 -37.74
CA GLY A 525 7.83 30.00 -38.74
C GLY A 525 6.56 29.15 -38.87
N VAL A 526 6.47 28.01 -38.17
CA VAL A 526 5.19 27.29 -37.96
C VAL A 526 4.74 27.49 -36.53
N GLY A 527 3.47 27.85 -36.32
CA GLY A 527 2.92 28.17 -34.99
C GLY A 527 3.16 27.03 -33.99
N GLY A 528 3.56 27.39 -32.76
CA GLY A 528 3.94 26.44 -31.72
C GLY A 528 2.82 25.45 -31.39
N SER A 529 3.19 24.17 -31.26
CA SER A 529 2.25 23.09 -30.95
C SER A 529 1.85 23.12 -29.47
N GLY A 530 0.89 23.99 -29.14
CA GLY A 530 0.18 23.99 -27.85
C GLY A 530 0.81 24.74 -26.68
N SER A 531 0.00 24.92 -25.64
CA SER A 531 0.39 25.59 -24.39
C SER A 531 1.50 24.82 -23.65
N VAL A 532 2.45 25.57 -23.06
CA VAL A 532 3.58 25.04 -22.27
C VAL A 532 3.11 24.11 -21.15
N TYR A 533 1.95 24.39 -20.54
CA TYR A 533 1.33 23.54 -19.52
C TYR A 533 0.87 22.17 -20.06
N SER A 534 0.38 22.12 -21.30
CA SER A 534 0.01 20.86 -21.95
C SER A 534 1.26 20.08 -22.38
N GLN A 535 2.29 20.77 -22.87
CA GLN A 535 3.58 20.16 -23.20
C GLN A 535 4.24 19.50 -21.97
N GLY A 536 4.33 20.20 -20.84
CA GLY A 536 4.80 19.62 -19.57
C GLY A 536 3.89 18.50 -19.06
N GLY A 537 2.58 18.70 -19.10
CA GLY A 537 1.60 17.67 -18.69
C GLY A 537 1.65 16.40 -19.55
N SER A 538 2.05 16.50 -20.83
CA SER A 538 2.20 15.36 -21.74
C SER A 538 3.43 14.50 -21.43
N LEU A 539 4.55 15.11 -21.02
CA LEU A 539 5.74 14.38 -20.57
C LEU A 539 5.43 13.62 -19.26
N TYR A 540 4.69 14.25 -18.35
CA TYR A 540 4.25 13.58 -17.13
C TYR A 540 3.22 12.46 -17.42
N ALA A 541 2.27 12.68 -18.33
CA ALA A 541 1.35 11.66 -18.80
C ALA A 541 2.08 10.45 -19.42
N PHE A 542 3.10 10.71 -20.24
CA PHE A 542 3.93 9.67 -20.86
C PHE A 542 4.67 8.85 -19.79
N GLY A 543 5.26 9.50 -18.78
CA GLY A 543 5.85 8.81 -17.62
C GLY A 543 4.84 7.96 -16.83
N LEU A 544 3.59 8.41 -16.66
CA LEU A 544 2.53 7.63 -16.01
C LEU A 544 2.09 6.40 -16.81
N ILE A 545 2.10 6.46 -18.15
CA ILE A 545 1.80 5.31 -19.03
C ILE A 545 2.89 4.24 -18.91
N TYR A 546 4.16 4.65 -18.95
CA TYR A 546 5.34 3.79 -18.91
C TYR A 546 5.95 3.66 -17.50
N ALA A 547 5.14 3.80 -16.44
CA ALA A 547 5.60 3.72 -15.05
C ALA A 547 6.30 2.37 -14.76
N ASN A 548 7.48 2.41 -14.14
CA ASN A 548 8.41 1.27 -13.95
C ASN A 548 8.98 0.60 -15.22
N HIS A 549 8.66 1.08 -16.43
CA HIS A 549 9.08 0.44 -17.68
C HIS A 549 10.22 1.22 -18.33
N GLY A 550 11.44 0.95 -17.85
CA GLY A 550 12.69 1.61 -18.21
C GLY A 550 13.24 1.29 -19.61
N GLY A 551 12.38 1.30 -20.63
CA GLY A 551 12.77 1.17 -22.03
C GLY A 551 12.87 2.52 -22.75
N LEU A 552 12.58 2.51 -24.06
CA LEU A 552 12.59 3.68 -24.98
C LEU A 552 11.90 4.95 -24.44
N ALA A 553 10.95 4.80 -23.51
CA ALA A 553 10.26 5.93 -22.89
C ALA A 553 11.20 6.79 -22.03
N VAL A 554 12.13 6.19 -21.29
CA VAL A 554 13.09 6.91 -20.43
C VAL A 554 14.03 7.75 -21.29
N ASP A 555 14.61 7.16 -22.35
CA ASP A 555 15.50 7.86 -23.27
C ASP A 555 14.81 9.05 -23.94
N LEU A 556 13.57 8.87 -24.42
CA LEU A 556 12.78 9.93 -25.05
C LEU A 556 12.47 11.07 -24.07
N ILE A 557 12.04 10.77 -22.84
CA ILE A 557 11.82 11.81 -21.82
C ILE A 557 13.13 12.52 -21.49
N ARG A 558 14.24 11.78 -21.34
CA ARG A 558 15.57 12.31 -21.02
C ARG A 558 16.08 13.26 -22.10
N ASP A 559 15.90 12.93 -23.38
CA ASP A 559 16.23 13.82 -24.50
C ASP A 559 15.38 15.10 -24.52
N HIS A 560 14.06 14.99 -24.30
CA HIS A 560 13.20 16.17 -24.20
C HIS A 560 13.51 17.03 -22.96
N PHE A 561 13.85 16.41 -21.83
CA PHE A 561 14.23 17.09 -20.59
C PHE A 561 15.54 17.88 -20.76
N LYS A 562 16.56 17.29 -21.41
CA LYS A 562 17.83 17.98 -21.72
C LYS A 562 17.69 19.13 -22.71
N LYS A 563 16.75 19.02 -23.65
CA LYS A 563 16.47 20.06 -24.65
C LYS A 563 15.56 21.18 -24.13
N ALA A 564 14.77 20.94 -23.09
CA ALA A 564 13.80 21.91 -22.57
C ALA A 564 14.50 23.02 -21.78
N THR A 565 14.15 24.27 -22.08
CA THR A 565 14.53 25.47 -21.30
C THR A 565 13.39 26.03 -20.46
N GLU A 566 12.14 25.68 -20.80
CA GLU A 566 10.92 26.15 -20.12
C GLU A 566 10.70 25.39 -18.80
N GLU A 567 10.50 26.12 -17.69
CA GLU A 567 10.36 25.52 -16.36
C GLU A 567 9.22 24.50 -16.29
N VAL A 568 8.03 24.85 -16.79
CA VAL A 568 6.86 23.95 -16.73
C VAL A 568 7.07 22.64 -17.51
N VAL A 569 7.87 22.67 -18.59
CA VAL A 569 8.24 21.48 -19.36
C VAL A 569 9.28 20.65 -18.62
N GLN A 570 10.28 21.30 -18.00
CA GLN A 570 11.26 20.62 -17.14
C GLN A 570 10.59 19.99 -15.91
N HIS A 571 9.64 20.66 -15.25
CA HIS A 571 8.86 20.13 -14.14
C HIS A 571 8.09 18.85 -14.53
N GLY A 572 7.35 18.89 -15.65
CA GLY A 572 6.64 17.72 -16.17
C GLY A 572 7.56 16.60 -16.64
N GLY A 573 8.70 16.95 -17.25
CA GLY A 573 9.76 16.03 -17.65
C GLY A 573 10.42 15.34 -16.46
N ALA A 574 10.73 16.06 -15.38
CA ALA A 574 11.32 15.50 -14.16
C ALA A 574 10.36 14.51 -13.48
N LEU A 575 9.08 14.87 -13.31
CA LEU A 575 8.08 13.95 -12.75
C LEU A 575 7.88 12.72 -13.66
N GLY A 576 7.82 12.90 -14.98
CA GLY A 576 7.69 11.81 -15.93
C GLY A 576 8.90 10.86 -15.91
N LEU A 577 10.11 11.41 -15.89
CA LEU A 577 11.38 10.68 -15.82
C LEU A 577 11.53 9.92 -14.49
N GLY A 578 11.13 10.54 -13.37
CA GLY A 578 11.13 9.90 -12.05
C GLY A 578 10.16 8.71 -11.96
N VAL A 579 8.99 8.79 -12.59
CA VAL A 579 8.00 7.68 -12.62
C VAL A 579 8.40 6.57 -13.59
N ALA A 580 8.94 6.91 -14.76
CA ALA A 580 9.41 5.92 -15.75
C ALA A 580 10.69 5.21 -15.27
N GLY A 581 11.62 5.95 -14.66
CA GLY A 581 12.89 5.46 -14.11
C GLY A 581 12.83 5.02 -12.64
N MET A 582 11.64 4.79 -12.07
CA MET A 582 11.48 4.48 -10.65
C MET A 582 12.25 3.20 -10.25
N ALA A 583 13.02 3.29 -9.16
CA ALA A 583 13.85 2.22 -8.59
C ALA A 583 14.84 1.55 -9.59
N THR A 584 15.28 2.28 -10.61
CA THR A 584 16.31 1.81 -11.56
C THR A 584 17.73 1.95 -11.00
N GLY A 585 17.98 2.93 -10.13
CA GLY A 585 19.31 3.20 -9.57
C GLY A 585 20.34 3.76 -10.56
N ASP A 586 19.91 4.30 -11.72
CA ASP A 586 20.83 4.89 -12.70
C ASP A 586 21.42 6.23 -12.21
N GLU A 587 22.72 6.24 -11.93
CA GLU A 587 23.48 7.46 -11.59
C GLU A 587 23.43 8.49 -12.73
N GLY A 588 23.29 8.07 -14.00
CA GLY A 588 23.21 8.97 -15.14
C GLY A 588 21.94 9.84 -15.16
N ILE A 589 20.79 9.29 -14.77
CA ILE A 589 19.54 10.06 -14.62
C ILE A 589 19.63 10.98 -13.39
N TYR A 590 20.24 10.50 -12.31
CA TYR A 590 20.45 11.29 -11.10
C TYR A 590 21.33 12.53 -11.35
N ASP A 591 22.44 12.38 -12.08
CA ASP A 591 23.32 13.50 -12.46
C ASP A 591 22.60 14.55 -13.32
N ASP A 592 21.78 14.10 -14.30
CA ASP A 592 20.99 15.00 -15.15
C ASP A 592 19.95 15.79 -14.33
N LEU A 593 19.29 15.14 -13.37
CA LEU A 593 18.36 15.78 -12.43
C LEU A 593 19.08 16.76 -11.50
N ARG A 594 20.23 16.38 -10.92
CA ARG A 594 21.04 17.23 -10.02
C ARG A 594 21.51 18.51 -10.73
N ASN A 595 21.87 18.43 -12.00
CA ASN A 595 22.24 19.61 -12.79
C ASN A 595 21.09 20.62 -12.92
N VAL A 596 19.84 20.16 -13.02
CA VAL A 596 18.66 21.04 -13.03
C VAL A 596 18.33 21.54 -11.61
N LEU A 597 18.54 20.73 -10.58
CA LEU A 597 18.37 21.15 -9.18
C LEU A 597 19.23 22.38 -8.86
N TYR A 598 20.50 22.38 -9.28
CA TYR A 598 21.45 23.49 -9.12
C TYR A 598 21.12 24.78 -9.91
N THR A 599 20.05 24.79 -10.71
CA THR A 599 19.52 26.05 -11.30
C THR A 599 18.66 26.85 -10.32
N ASP A 600 18.32 26.28 -9.15
CA ASP A 600 17.56 26.88 -8.05
C ASP A 600 16.16 27.40 -8.41
N SER A 601 15.53 26.83 -9.44
CA SER A 601 14.13 27.12 -9.77
C SER A 601 13.18 26.46 -8.75
N ALA A 602 12.41 27.29 -8.04
CA ALA A 602 11.51 26.86 -6.97
C ALA A 602 10.38 25.90 -7.41
N LEU A 603 9.99 25.91 -8.69
CA LEU A 603 9.00 25.00 -9.27
C LEU A 603 9.62 23.67 -9.69
N ASN A 604 10.80 23.73 -10.30
CA ASN A 604 11.48 22.53 -10.80
C ASN A 604 12.09 21.73 -9.66
N GLY A 605 12.68 22.38 -8.65
CA GLY A 605 13.33 21.70 -7.53
C GLY A 605 12.40 20.80 -6.71
N GLU A 606 11.09 21.09 -6.62
CA GLU A 606 10.11 20.20 -5.97
C GLU A 606 9.94 18.89 -6.77
N ALA A 607 9.74 19.00 -8.09
CA ALA A 607 9.63 17.85 -8.99
C ALA A 607 10.95 17.07 -9.12
N VAL A 608 12.08 17.76 -9.18
CA VAL A 608 13.43 17.18 -9.32
C VAL A 608 13.84 16.47 -8.04
N GLY A 609 13.63 17.07 -6.86
CA GLY A 609 13.90 16.41 -5.57
C GLY A 609 13.07 15.13 -5.36
N LEU A 610 11.79 15.16 -5.76
CA LEU A 610 10.96 13.96 -5.81
C LEU A 610 11.48 12.93 -6.82
N ALA A 611 11.82 13.35 -8.04
CA ALA A 611 12.31 12.46 -9.09
C ALA A 611 13.65 11.78 -8.74
N MET A 612 14.58 12.50 -8.12
CA MET A 612 15.84 11.94 -7.60
C MET A 612 15.56 10.83 -6.58
N GLY A 613 14.60 11.04 -5.68
CA GLY A 613 14.16 10.02 -4.72
C GLY A 613 13.43 8.83 -5.34
N LEU A 614 12.66 9.03 -6.41
CA LEU A 614 12.00 7.96 -7.16
C LEU A 614 13.00 7.10 -7.94
N VAL A 615 14.01 7.69 -8.57
CA VAL A 615 15.05 6.96 -9.33
C VAL A 615 15.93 6.13 -8.40
N MET A 616 16.36 6.72 -7.27
CA MET A 616 17.23 6.08 -6.27
C MET A 616 16.45 5.33 -5.17
N LEU A 617 15.18 5.01 -5.41
CA LEU A 617 14.27 4.48 -4.42
C LEU A 617 14.74 3.14 -3.83
N GLY A 618 14.79 3.06 -2.50
CA GLY A 618 15.20 1.87 -1.75
C GLY A 618 16.69 1.50 -1.88
N THR A 619 17.50 2.21 -2.67
CA THR A 619 18.93 1.92 -2.85
C THR A 619 19.76 2.19 -1.59
N GLY A 620 19.37 3.20 -0.80
CA GLY A 620 20.14 3.65 0.36
C GLY A 620 21.53 4.21 0.01
N ASN A 621 21.72 4.77 -1.18
CA ASN A 621 23.00 5.33 -1.60
C ASN A 621 23.37 6.57 -0.75
N MET A 622 24.41 6.45 0.07
CA MET A 622 24.80 7.50 1.02
C MET A 622 25.22 8.80 0.33
N ARG A 623 25.90 8.71 -0.83
CA ARG A 623 26.32 9.90 -1.60
C ARG A 623 25.14 10.74 -2.04
N ALA A 624 24.07 10.08 -2.50
CA ALA A 624 22.87 10.76 -2.94
C ALA A 624 22.14 11.45 -1.78
N LEU A 625 22.23 10.91 -0.55
CA LEU A 625 21.70 11.54 0.65
C LEU A 625 22.57 12.73 1.10
N GLU A 626 23.90 12.58 1.11
CA GLU A 626 24.83 13.67 1.44
C GLU A 626 24.66 14.88 0.52
N ASP A 627 24.62 14.67 -0.81
CA ASP A 627 24.35 15.71 -1.82
C ASP A 627 23.00 16.42 -1.55
N MET A 628 21.95 15.66 -1.22
CA MET A 628 20.60 16.19 -0.99
C MET A 628 20.46 16.94 0.35
N ILE A 629 21.11 16.48 1.42
CA ILE A 629 21.14 17.16 2.73
C ILE A 629 21.86 18.50 2.59
N GLN A 630 23.03 18.51 1.94
CA GLN A 630 23.79 19.75 1.75
C GLN A 630 22.98 20.78 0.97
N TYR A 631 22.40 20.39 -0.17
CA TYR A 631 21.61 21.33 -0.98
C TYR A 631 20.30 21.78 -0.29
N ALA A 632 19.70 20.93 0.55
CA ALA A 632 18.54 21.30 1.35
C ALA A 632 18.85 22.37 2.41
N HIS A 633 20.09 22.42 2.94
CA HIS A 633 20.54 23.49 3.84
C HIS A 633 20.99 24.77 3.09
N ASP A 634 21.50 24.65 1.87
CA ASP A 634 21.95 25.78 1.06
C ASP A 634 20.77 26.58 0.46
N THR A 635 19.65 25.93 0.15
CA THR A 635 18.47 26.55 -0.47
C THR A 635 17.54 27.27 0.51
N GLN A 636 16.90 28.35 0.05
CA GLN A 636 15.85 29.07 0.81
C GLN A 636 14.43 28.76 0.33
N HIS A 637 14.29 27.99 -0.76
CA HIS A 637 13.00 27.70 -1.38
C HIS A 637 12.34 26.48 -0.73
N GLU A 638 11.35 26.71 0.13
CA GLU A 638 10.60 25.68 0.88
C GLU A 638 10.10 24.51 0.00
N LYS A 639 9.69 24.79 -1.24
CA LYS A 639 9.28 23.77 -2.22
C LYS A 639 10.40 22.78 -2.59
N ILE A 640 11.62 23.30 -2.75
CA ILE A 640 12.80 22.49 -3.06
C ILE A 640 13.15 21.65 -1.83
N VAL A 641 13.24 22.27 -0.66
CA VAL A 641 13.52 21.56 0.61
C VAL A 641 12.47 20.46 0.86
N ARG A 642 11.18 20.71 0.61
CA ARG A 642 10.11 19.71 0.71
C ARG A 642 10.27 18.57 -0.31
N GLY A 643 10.59 18.88 -1.56
CA GLY A 643 10.85 17.87 -2.60
C GLY A 643 12.03 16.97 -2.24
N LEU A 644 13.12 17.54 -1.75
CA LEU A 644 14.30 16.82 -1.25
C LEU A 644 13.98 16.02 0.02
N ALA A 645 13.21 16.58 0.96
CA ALA A 645 12.81 15.93 2.20
C ALA A 645 11.98 14.64 1.94
N VAL A 646 11.07 14.68 0.97
CA VAL A 646 10.33 13.48 0.52
C VAL A 646 11.24 12.57 -0.31
N GLY A 647 12.13 13.11 -1.13
CA GLY A 647 13.11 12.34 -1.91
C GLY A 647 14.06 11.51 -1.05
N MET A 648 14.60 12.07 0.03
CA MET A 648 15.42 11.36 1.02
C MET A 648 14.66 10.21 1.69
N ALA A 649 13.38 10.44 2.02
CA ALA A 649 12.50 9.41 2.58
C ALA A 649 12.25 8.24 1.61
N LEU A 650 12.16 8.52 0.31
CA LEU A 650 12.03 7.52 -0.75
C LEU A 650 13.30 6.67 -0.95
N ILE A 651 14.49 7.29 -0.86
CA ILE A 651 15.78 6.57 -0.93
C ILE A 651 15.91 5.54 0.21
N MET A 652 15.40 5.85 1.41
CA MET A 652 15.46 4.98 2.59
C MET A 652 14.28 3.98 2.72
N TYR A 653 13.46 3.83 1.68
CA TYR A 653 12.35 2.88 1.64
C TYR A 653 12.80 1.45 2.02
N GLY A 654 12.12 0.84 3.00
CA GLY A 654 12.36 -0.52 3.47
C GLY A 654 13.70 -0.77 4.20
N ARG A 655 14.52 0.26 4.46
CA ARG A 655 15.85 0.10 5.07
C ARG A 655 15.83 -0.07 6.60
N GLN A 656 14.71 0.21 7.26
CA GLN A 656 14.49 0.05 8.71
C GLN A 656 15.58 0.73 9.56
N GLU A 657 16.33 -0.03 10.38
CA GLU A 657 17.30 0.48 11.36
C GLU A 657 18.45 1.28 10.73
N ALA A 658 18.82 0.98 9.47
CA ALA A 658 19.81 1.77 8.74
C ALA A 658 19.35 3.22 8.46
N ALA A 659 18.06 3.53 8.62
CA ALA A 659 17.53 4.88 8.54
C ALA A 659 17.52 5.65 9.88
N ASP A 660 17.76 5.00 11.03
CA ASP A 660 17.66 5.67 12.34
C ASP A 660 18.63 6.86 12.47
N GLU A 661 19.80 6.82 11.84
CA GLU A 661 20.77 7.93 11.85
C GLU A 661 20.22 9.15 11.11
N LEU A 662 19.81 8.98 9.85
CA LEU A 662 19.17 10.02 9.04
C LEU A 662 17.92 10.60 9.72
N ILE A 663 17.08 9.72 10.30
CA ILE A 663 15.88 10.11 11.05
C ILE A 663 16.23 11.00 12.26
N ASN A 664 17.25 10.64 13.04
CA ASN A 664 17.63 11.41 14.21
C ASN A 664 18.29 12.75 13.83
N GLY A 665 19.03 12.81 12.71
CA GLY A 665 19.54 14.05 12.14
C GLY A 665 18.41 14.99 11.73
N LEU A 666 17.55 14.55 10.80
CA LEU A 666 16.42 15.34 10.27
C LEU A 666 15.43 15.80 11.35
N LEU A 667 15.20 15.01 12.41
CA LEU A 667 14.34 15.43 13.53
C LEU A 667 15.03 16.41 14.50
N GLY A 668 16.37 16.47 14.49
CA GLY A 668 17.15 17.46 15.25
C GLY A 668 17.24 18.83 14.56
N ASP A 669 16.90 18.93 13.28
CA ASP A 669 17.03 20.16 12.50
C ASP A 669 16.02 21.25 12.90
N PRO A 670 16.43 22.54 12.83
CA PRO A 670 15.57 23.66 13.17
C PRO A 670 14.45 23.87 12.14
N ASP A 671 14.65 23.48 10.88
CA ASP A 671 13.65 23.59 9.81
C ASP A 671 12.54 22.54 9.97
N SER A 672 11.29 23.01 10.02
CA SER A 672 10.10 22.15 10.04
C SER A 672 9.95 21.26 8.80
N THR A 673 10.45 21.65 7.64
CA THR A 673 10.36 20.85 6.40
C THR A 673 11.36 19.69 6.38
N LEU A 674 12.54 19.86 7.00
CA LEU A 674 13.47 18.76 7.24
C LEU A 674 12.91 17.80 8.31
N ARG A 675 12.34 18.30 9.42
CA ARG A 675 11.64 17.44 10.40
C ARG A 675 10.47 16.67 9.78
N TYR A 676 9.72 17.30 8.87
CA TYR A 676 8.70 16.66 8.06
C TYR A 676 9.28 15.50 7.21
N GLY A 677 10.43 15.72 6.56
CA GLY A 677 11.20 14.67 5.87
C GLY A 677 11.63 13.53 6.78
N GLY A 678 12.09 13.84 8.00
CA GLY A 678 12.44 12.85 9.02
C GLY A 678 11.27 11.93 9.39
N ILE A 679 10.06 12.49 9.49
CA ILE A 679 8.83 11.71 9.73
C ILE A 679 8.45 10.84 8.53
N MET A 680 8.49 11.39 7.31
CA MET A 680 8.24 10.61 6.10
C MET A 680 9.27 9.48 5.94
N THR A 681 10.52 9.71 6.35
CA THR A 681 11.58 8.70 6.40
C THR A 681 11.23 7.59 7.39
N ILE A 682 10.70 7.89 8.58
CA ILE A 682 10.18 6.86 9.51
C ILE A 682 9.08 6.04 8.82
N ALA A 683 8.13 6.70 8.13
CA ALA A 683 6.99 6.04 7.49
C ALA A 683 7.41 5.04 6.40
N LEU A 684 8.36 5.43 5.55
CA LEU A 684 8.83 4.63 4.41
C LEU A 684 9.91 3.61 4.81
N ALA A 685 10.78 3.92 5.78
CA ALA A 685 11.79 2.97 6.27
C ALA A 685 11.16 1.83 7.10
N TYR A 686 10.11 2.12 7.89
CA TYR A 686 9.41 1.14 8.74
C TYR A 686 8.08 0.65 8.15
N CYS A 687 7.85 0.86 6.86
CA CYS A 687 6.62 0.49 6.16
C CYS A 687 6.25 -0.99 6.37
N GLY A 688 5.04 -1.26 6.86
CA GLY A 688 4.54 -2.62 7.13
C GLY A 688 5.29 -3.42 8.21
N SER A 689 6.20 -2.79 8.99
CA SER A 689 6.97 -3.50 10.03
C SER A 689 6.26 -3.62 11.38
N GLY A 690 5.33 -2.72 11.69
CA GLY A 690 4.69 -2.66 13.01
C GLY A 690 5.63 -2.39 14.19
N SER A 691 6.79 -1.73 13.96
CA SER A 691 7.79 -1.48 15.01
C SER A 691 7.30 -0.49 16.08
N ASN A 692 7.23 -0.96 17.34
CA ASN A 692 6.86 -0.15 18.51
C ASN A 692 7.80 1.07 18.71
N LYS A 693 9.08 0.96 18.34
CA LYS A 693 10.06 2.07 18.41
C LYS A 693 9.66 3.23 17.50
N ALA A 694 9.31 2.91 16.25
CA ALA A 694 8.89 3.90 15.26
C ALA A 694 7.56 4.54 15.66
N VAL A 695 6.57 3.73 16.07
CA VAL A 695 5.27 4.21 16.55
C VAL A 695 5.40 5.14 17.75
N ARG A 696 6.26 4.83 18.73
CA ARG A 696 6.50 5.70 19.90
C ARG A 696 7.16 7.02 19.50
N LYS A 697 8.16 7.01 18.61
CA LYS A 697 8.76 8.24 18.06
C LYS A 697 7.71 9.13 17.41
N LEU A 698 6.85 8.57 16.54
CA LEU A 698 5.79 9.31 15.86
C LEU A 698 4.78 9.93 16.82
N LEU A 699 4.27 9.15 17.79
CA LEU A 699 3.31 9.64 18.78
C LEU A 699 3.90 10.74 19.68
N HIS A 700 5.20 10.65 20.02
CA HIS A 700 5.88 11.72 20.73
C HIS A 700 5.94 13.00 19.90
N VAL A 701 6.42 12.93 18.65
CA VAL A 701 6.54 14.10 17.75
C VAL A 701 5.19 14.73 17.43
N ALA A 702 4.13 13.93 17.27
CA ALA A 702 2.75 14.40 17.06
C ALA A 702 2.22 15.31 18.18
N VAL A 703 2.75 15.18 19.41
CA VAL A 703 2.37 16.00 20.57
C VAL A 703 3.41 17.08 20.88
N SER A 704 4.70 16.80 20.66
CA SER A 704 5.80 17.67 21.09
C SER A 704 6.19 18.75 20.09
N ASP A 705 6.03 18.55 18.77
CA ASP A 705 6.38 19.58 17.79
C ASP A 705 5.38 20.76 17.85
N VAL A 706 5.82 21.92 17.38
CA VAL A 706 5.03 23.15 17.32
C VAL A 706 4.36 23.32 15.95
N ASN A 707 4.97 22.82 14.88
CA ASN A 707 4.46 22.97 13.51
C ASN A 707 3.36 21.94 13.20
N ASP A 708 2.22 22.42 12.68
CA ASP A 708 1.04 21.59 12.43
C ASP A 708 1.16 20.64 11.22
N ASP A 709 2.01 20.93 10.24
CA ASP A 709 2.29 20.03 9.12
C ASP A 709 3.12 18.82 9.57
N VAL A 710 4.06 19.04 10.49
CA VAL A 710 4.86 18.00 11.15
C VAL A 710 3.93 17.10 11.98
N ARG A 711 3.00 17.68 12.75
CA ARG A 711 1.97 16.93 13.50
C ARG A 711 1.03 16.13 12.59
N ARG A 712 0.53 16.73 11.51
CA ARG A 712 -0.35 16.08 10.52
C ARG A 712 0.28 14.79 10.00
N VAL A 713 1.55 14.87 9.64
CA VAL A 713 2.26 13.73 9.05
C VAL A 713 2.72 12.73 10.09
N ALA A 714 3.07 13.15 11.32
CA ALA A 714 3.33 12.21 12.41
C ALA A 714 2.19 11.20 12.63
N VAL A 715 0.94 11.68 12.62
CA VAL A 715 -0.24 10.83 12.77
C VAL A 715 -0.51 10.00 11.51
N LEU A 716 -0.46 10.63 10.34
CA LEU A 716 -0.70 9.95 9.06
C LEU A 716 0.30 8.81 8.80
N SER A 717 1.56 8.97 9.20
CA SER A 717 2.62 7.96 9.07
C SER A 717 2.35 6.67 9.86
N LEU A 718 1.47 6.70 10.88
CA LEU A 718 1.01 5.49 11.58
C LEU A 718 0.33 4.52 10.60
N GLY A 719 -0.39 5.02 9.59
CA GLY A 719 -1.04 4.20 8.57
C GLY A 719 -0.05 3.35 7.77
N PHE A 720 1.08 3.93 7.36
CA PHE A 720 2.13 3.22 6.61
C PHE A 720 2.90 2.18 7.44
N ILE A 721 3.02 2.36 8.75
CA ILE A 721 3.71 1.38 9.61
C ILE A 721 2.77 0.21 9.97
N LEU A 722 1.47 0.49 10.15
CA LEU A 722 0.51 -0.42 10.75
C LEU A 722 -0.51 -1.04 9.77
N PHE A 723 -0.47 -0.78 8.46
CA PHE A 723 -1.44 -1.38 7.52
C PHE A 723 -1.48 -2.93 7.55
N ARG A 724 -0.35 -3.62 7.82
CA ARG A 724 -0.35 -5.08 8.04
C ARG A 724 -1.14 -5.52 9.29
N LYS A 725 -1.34 -4.63 10.26
CA LYS A 725 -2.13 -4.83 11.49
C LYS A 725 -3.28 -3.80 11.56
N TYR A 726 -3.98 -3.59 10.45
CA TYR A 726 -5.03 -2.57 10.31
C TYR A 726 -6.10 -2.58 11.42
N GLN A 727 -6.39 -3.74 12.03
CA GLN A 727 -7.32 -3.87 13.16
C GLN A 727 -6.90 -3.11 14.43
N SER A 728 -5.61 -2.81 14.63
CA SER A 728 -5.14 -2.06 15.80
C SER A 728 -5.16 -0.54 15.61
N VAL A 729 -5.26 -0.05 14.37
CA VAL A 729 -5.14 1.38 14.05
C VAL A 729 -6.30 2.21 14.61
N PRO A 730 -7.59 1.82 14.49
CA PRO A 730 -8.70 2.58 15.07
C PRO A 730 -8.50 2.94 16.54
N ARG A 731 -8.10 1.97 17.37
CA ARG A 731 -7.90 2.13 18.83
C ARG A 731 -6.75 3.06 19.19
N MET A 732 -5.76 3.21 18.30
CA MET A 732 -4.64 4.13 18.51
C MET A 732 -5.00 5.56 18.07
N VAL A 733 -5.87 5.68 17.07
CA VAL A 733 -6.22 6.94 16.41
C VAL A 733 -7.46 7.59 17.03
N GLU A 734 -8.31 6.84 17.75
CA GLU A 734 -9.50 7.31 18.48
C GLU A 734 -9.23 8.60 19.29
N LEU A 735 -8.26 8.57 20.21
CA LEU A 735 -7.86 9.74 21.02
C LEU A 735 -7.28 10.91 20.21
N LEU A 736 -6.72 10.63 19.03
CA LEU A 736 -6.18 11.67 18.12
C LEU A 736 -7.29 12.30 17.27
N SER A 737 -8.35 11.54 16.96
CA SER A 737 -9.53 12.01 16.23
C SER A 737 -10.38 13.00 17.02
N GLU A 738 -10.40 12.89 18.35
CA GLU A 738 -11.07 13.85 19.25
C GLU A 738 -10.23 15.11 19.57
N SER A 739 -9.01 15.21 19.03
CA SER A 739 -8.11 16.32 19.34
C SER A 739 -8.65 17.68 18.88
N TYR A 740 -8.32 18.74 19.63
CA TYR A 740 -8.71 20.11 19.28
C TYR A 740 -8.08 20.58 17.96
N ASN A 741 -6.90 20.08 17.61
CA ASN A 741 -6.14 20.52 16.44
C ASN A 741 -6.66 19.87 15.14
N PRO A 742 -7.19 20.64 14.17
CA PRO A 742 -7.71 20.09 12.91
C PRO A 742 -6.68 19.33 12.07
N HIS A 743 -5.39 19.68 12.14
CA HIS A 743 -4.33 19.00 11.38
C HIS A 743 -4.08 17.58 11.91
N VAL A 744 -4.18 17.39 13.23
CA VAL A 744 -4.11 16.08 13.89
C VAL A 744 -5.34 15.25 13.54
N ARG A 745 -6.56 15.84 13.54
CA ARG A 745 -7.78 15.18 13.06
C ARG A 745 -7.70 14.77 11.59
N TYR A 746 -7.17 15.63 10.71
CA TYR A 746 -6.95 15.26 9.31
C TYR A 746 -5.96 14.10 9.17
N GLY A 747 -4.84 14.15 9.88
CA GLY A 747 -3.85 13.06 9.91
C GLY A 747 -4.45 11.74 10.39
N ALA A 748 -5.33 11.80 11.40
CA ALA A 748 -6.10 10.66 11.90
C ALA A 748 -7.03 10.04 10.85
N ALA A 749 -7.81 10.86 10.12
CA ALA A 749 -8.66 10.39 9.04
C ALA A 749 -7.85 9.66 7.95
N MET A 750 -6.80 10.31 7.45
CA MET A 750 -5.93 9.75 6.40
C MET A 750 -5.20 8.48 6.85
N ALA A 751 -4.75 8.40 8.12
CA ALA A 751 -4.15 7.19 8.67
C ALA A 751 -5.10 5.99 8.55
N LEU A 752 -6.37 6.15 8.93
CA LEU A 752 -7.41 5.12 8.80
C LEU A 752 -7.68 4.77 7.32
N GLY A 753 -7.76 5.79 6.45
CA GLY A 753 -7.94 5.60 5.00
C GLY A 753 -6.85 4.74 4.35
N ILE A 754 -5.60 4.99 4.72
CA ILE A 754 -4.41 4.29 4.21
C ILE A 754 -4.29 2.89 4.82
N SER A 755 -4.48 2.74 6.14
CA SER A 755 -4.31 1.43 6.80
C SER A 755 -5.41 0.45 6.49
N CYS A 756 -6.66 0.92 6.31
CA CYS A 756 -7.85 0.08 6.17
C CYS A 756 -8.37 0.02 4.72
N ALA A 757 -7.59 0.50 3.73
CA ALA A 757 -7.94 0.49 2.31
C ALA A 757 -8.42 -0.89 1.83
N GLY A 758 -9.58 -0.93 1.17
CA GLY A 758 -10.21 -2.16 0.66
C GLY A 758 -10.72 -3.16 1.71
N THR A 759 -10.49 -2.94 3.01
CA THR A 759 -10.89 -3.89 4.07
C THR A 759 -12.32 -3.69 4.57
N GLY A 760 -12.83 -2.44 4.57
CA GLY A 760 -14.17 -2.10 5.08
C GLY A 760 -14.40 -2.44 6.55
N LEU A 761 -13.41 -2.21 7.40
CA LEU A 761 -13.53 -2.43 8.85
C LEU A 761 -14.56 -1.47 9.48
N ASP A 762 -15.58 -2.01 10.14
CA ASP A 762 -16.66 -1.22 10.78
C ASP A 762 -16.13 -0.20 11.81
N GLU A 763 -15.15 -0.60 12.64
CA GLU A 763 -14.53 0.29 13.64
C GLU A 763 -13.93 1.56 13.01
N ALA A 764 -13.35 1.46 11.80
CA ALA A 764 -12.79 2.60 11.09
C ALA A 764 -13.89 3.50 10.49
N ILE A 765 -15.00 2.92 10.04
CA ILE A 765 -16.15 3.66 9.49
C ILE A 765 -16.88 4.42 10.60
N ASP A 766 -17.02 3.82 11.78
CA ASP A 766 -17.63 4.46 12.96
C ASP A 766 -16.84 5.69 13.44
N LEU A 767 -15.50 5.67 13.35
CA LEU A 767 -14.65 6.83 13.65
C LEU A 767 -14.71 7.91 12.55
N LEU A 768 -14.84 7.54 11.28
CA LEU A 768 -14.87 8.49 10.17
C LEU A 768 -16.24 9.21 10.01
N GLU A 769 -17.37 8.60 10.41
CA GLU A 769 -18.69 9.23 10.25
C GLU A 769 -18.87 10.55 11.02
N PRO A 770 -18.42 10.70 12.29
CA PRO A 770 -18.37 11.99 12.97
C PRO A 770 -17.53 13.04 12.23
N MET A 771 -16.38 12.63 11.67
CA MET A 771 -15.42 13.52 11.00
C MET A 771 -15.96 14.10 9.68
N LEU A 772 -16.92 13.43 9.02
CA LEU A 772 -17.67 14.00 7.89
C LEU A 772 -18.50 15.22 8.27
N LYS A 773 -18.81 15.41 9.56
CA LYS A 773 -19.61 16.52 10.10
C LYS A 773 -18.75 17.51 10.90
N ASP A 774 -17.42 17.42 10.77
CA ASP A 774 -16.47 18.35 11.41
C ASP A 774 -16.66 19.78 10.89
N SER A 775 -16.42 20.77 11.74
CA SER A 775 -16.52 22.19 11.36
C SER A 775 -15.46 22.63 10.35
N THR A 776 -14.36 21.90 10.20
CA THR A 776 -13.22 22.28 9.34
C THR A 776 -13.20 21.52 8.01
N ASP A 777 -13.07 22.28 6.91
CA ASP A 777 -13.39 21.82 5.56
C ASP A 777 -12.42 20.76 5.04
N PHE A 778 -11.13 20.93 5.35
CA PHE A 778 -10.11 19.96 4.97
C PHE A 778 -10.21 18.67 5.79
N VAL A 779 -10.72 18.69 7.03
CA VAL A 779 -11.00 17.46 7.79
C VAL A 779 -12.17 16.71 7.14
N ARG A 780 -13.23 17.42 6.71
CA ARG A 780 -14.31 16.82 5.90
C ARG A 780 -13.77 16.21 4.59
N GLN A 781 -12.91 16.93 3.87
CA GLN A 781 -12.22 16.43 2.66
C GLN A 781 -11.42 15.15 2.93
N GLY A 782 -10.59 15.13 3.98
CA GLY A 782 -9.79 13.96 4.37
C GLY A 782 -10.66 12.77 4.77
N ALA A 783 -11.74 13.01 5.53
CA ALA A 783 -12.69 11.97 5.91
C ALA A 783 -13.43 11.37 4.71
N LEU A 784 -13.81 12.19 3.72
CA LEU A 784 -14.45 11.74 2.47
C LEU A 784 -13.54 10.84 1.64
N ILE A 785 -12.30 11.27 1.41
CA ILE A 785 -11.29 10.49 0.67
C ILE A 785 -10.97 9.19 1.42
N SER A 786 -10.77 9.26 2.73
CA SER A 786 -10.46 8.09 3.56
C SER A 786 -11.59 7.07 3.57
N MET A 787 -12.84 7.53 3.66
CA MET A 787 -14.02 6.66 3.59
C MET A 787 -14.14 5.98 2.21
N ALA A 788 -13.81 6.69 1.12
CA ALA A 788 -13.72 6.10 -0.22
C ALA A 788 -12.63 5.04 -0.34
N MET A 789 -11.45 5.26 0.26
CA MET A 789 -10.36 4.27 0.27
C MET A 789 -10.72 3.01 1.06
N VAL A 790 -11.39 3.15 2.21
CA VAL A 790 -11.85 2.02 3.05
C VAL A 790 -12.93 1.18 2.37
N LEU A 791 -13.85 1.83 1.65
CA LEU A 791 -15.01 1.19 1.00
C LEU A 791 -14.81 0.91 -0.49
N VAL A 792 -13.61 1.10 -1.04
CA VAL A 792 -13.31 0.76 -2.44
C VAL A 792 -13.68 -0.69 -2.72
N GLN A 793 -14.30 -0.94 -3.88
CA GLN A 793 -14.81 -2.25 -4.30
C GLN A 793 -15.92 -2.90 -3.46
N GLN A 794 -16.42 -2.27 -2.39
CA GLN A 794 -17.43 -2.88 -1.51
C GLN A 794 -18.87 -2.64 -1.98
N ASN A 795 -19.71 -3.67 -1.80
CA ASN A 795 -21.09 -3.70 -2.27
C ASN A 795 -22.11 -3.45 -1.16
N GLU A 796 -23.34 -3.04 -1.52
CA GLU A 796 -24.44 -2.84 -0.56
C GLU A 796 -24.78 -4.10 0.26
N ALA A 797 -24.54 -5.29 -0.30
CA ALA A 797 -24.74 -6.58 0.34
C ALA A 797 -23.62 -6.98 1.33
N MET A 798 -22.42 -6.41 1.17
CA MET A 798 -21.33 -6.52 2.15
C MET A 798 -21.56 -5.50 3.25
N ASN A 799 -21.66 -4.21 2.88
CA ASN A 799 -21.79 -3.09 3.80
C ASN A 799 -22.90 -2.12 3.32
N PRO A 800 -24.05 -2.02 4.01
CA PRO A 800 -25.15 -1.14 3.58
C PRO A 800 -24.79 0.35 3.66
N ARG A 801 -23.73 0.70 4.40
CA ARG A 801 -23.21 2.06 4.56
C ARG A 801 -22.71 2.68 3.24
N VAL A 802 -22.26 1.86 2.28
CA VAL A 802 -21.81 2.33 0.94
C VAL A 802 -22.93 3.10 0.22
N SER A 803 -24.17 2.59 0.29
CA SER A 803 -25.35 3.25 -0.31
C SER A 803 -25.67 4.59 0.34
N SER A 804 -25.51 4.67 1.67
CA SER A 804 -25.69 5.91 2.44
C SER A 804 -24.63 6.95 2.06
N LEU A 805 -23.36 6.53 1.99
CA LEU A 805 -22.24 7.39 1.64
C LEU A 805 -22.37 7.98 0.23
N ARG A 806 -22.65 7.14 -0.79
CA ARG A 806 -22.85 7.63 -2.16
C ARG A 806 -23.96 8.68 -2.25
N LYS A 807 -25.06 8.50 -1.51
CA LYS A 807 -26.15 9.49 -1.42
C LYS A 807 -25.72 10.78 -0.71
N SER A 808 -24.89 10.68 0.34
CA SER A 808 -24.32 11.82 1.05
C SER A 808 -23.38 12.63 0.15
N MET A 809 -22.42 11.97 -0.52
CA MET A 809 -21.50 12.60 -1.48
C MET A 809 -22.26 13.27 -2.63
N MET A 810 -23.24 12.58 -3.22
CA MET A 810 -24.11 13.11 -4.27
C MET A 810 -24.99 14.30 -3.85
N LYS A 811 -25.21 14.48 -2.54
CA LYS A 811 -25.89 15.65 -1.98
C LYS A 811 -24.90 16.81 -1.81
N MET A 812 -23.77 16.58 -1.14
CA MET A 812 -22.74 17.61 -0.91
C MET A 812 -22.17 18.22 -2.19
N VAL A 813 -22.02 17.42 -3.27
CA VAL A 813 -21.61 17.92 -4.58
C VAL A 813 -22.65 18.88 -5.19
N GLY A 814 -23.95 18.62 -5.00
CA GLY A 814 -25.03 19.48 -5.52
C GLY A 814 -25.38 20.68 -4.64
N ASP A 815 -25.00 20.66 -3.36
CA ASP A 815 -25.30 21.72 -2.41
C ASP A 815 -24.40 22.95 -2.62
N ARG A 816 -24.98 24.08 -2.99
CA ARG A 816 -24.24 25.34 -3.25
C ARG A 816 -23.50 25.89 -2.03
N HIS A 817 -24.02 25.65 -0.83
CA HIS A 817 -23.47 26.20 0.43
C HIS A 817 -22.32 25.39 1.04
N GLU A 818 -21.93 24.26 0.45
CA GLU A 818 -20.74 23.49 0.87
C GLU A 818 -19.45 24.09 0.31
N ASP A 819 -18.37 24.01 1.10
CA ASP A 819 -17.07 24.61 0.79
C ASP A 819 -16.34 23.94 -0.38
N ALA A 820 -15.48 24.71 -1.04
CA ALA A 820 -14.78 24.25 -2.24
C ALA A 820 -13.88 23.02 -1.99
N MET A 821 -13.24 22.95 -0.82
CA MET A 821 -12.39 21.81 -0.43
C MET A 821 -13.21 20.55 -0.13
N ALA A 822 -14.38 20.68 0.51
CA ALA A 822 -15.28 19.56 0.75
C ALA A 822 -15.84 19.00 -0.57
N LYS A 823 -16.15 19.87 -1.53
CA LYS A 823 -16.56 19.49 -2.90
C LYS A 823 -15.44 18.80 -3.68
N PHE A 824 -14.20 19.30 -3.61
CA PHE A 824 -13.03 18.64 -4.17
C PHE A 824 -12.87 17.23 -3.59
N GLY A 825 -12.96 17.10 -2.25
CA GLY A 825 -12.94 15.82 -1.54
C GLY A 825 -14.04 14.86 -2.01
N CYS A 826 -15.27 15.34 -2.18
CA CYS A 826 -16.38 14.52 -2.69
C CYS A 826 -16.13 14.01 -4.12
N ALA A 827 -15.68 14.87 -5.03
CA ALA A 827 -15.43 14.49 -6.42
C ALA A 827 -14.29 13.46 -6.53
N VAL A 828 -13.17 13.68 -5.83
CA VAL A 828 -12.07 12.71 -5.76
C VAL A 828 -12.52 11.40 -5.12
N ALA A 829 -13.30 11.45 -4.04
CA ALA A 829 -13.81 10.27 -3.35
C ALA A 829 -14.77 9.43 -4.23
N LEU A 830 -15.65 10.07 -5.01
CA LEU A 830 -16.47 9.38 -6.02
C LEU A 830 -15.59 8.70 -7.08
N GLY A 831 -14.54 9.38 -7.54
CA GLY A 831 -13.58 8.81 -8.49
C GLY A 831 -12.83 7.59 -7.96
N ILE A 832 -12.46 7.60 -6.68
CA ILE A 832 -11.78 6.47 -6.00
C ILE A 832 -12.72 5.28 -5.81
N ILE A 833 -13.98 5.50 -5.41
CA ILE A 833 -14.95 4.41 -5.19
C ILE A 833 -15.24 3.65 -6.49
N ASP A 834 -15.30 4.35 -7.62
CA ASP A 834 -15.58 3.78 -8.95
C ASP A 834 -14.31 3.50 -9.79
N ALA A 835 -13.13 3.45 -9.14
CA ALA A 835 -11.82 3.34 -9.80
C ALA A 835 -11.68 2.12 -10.73
N GLY A 836 -11.10 2.35 -11.91
CA GLY A 836 -10.85 1.33 -12.94
C GLY A 836 -12.12 0.57 -13.36
N GLY A 837 -13.24 1.27 -13.53
CA GLY A 837 -14.53 0.63 -13.83
C GLY A 837 -15.07 -0.27 -12.72
N ARG A 838 -14.74 0.04 -11.45
CA ARG A 838 -15.01 -0.77 -10.23
C ARG A 838 -14.15 -2.05 -10.10
N ASN A 839 -13.09 -2.18 -10.91
CA ASN A 839 -12.23 -3.37 -10.95
C ASN A 839 -10.87 -3.20 -10.26
N CYS A 840 -10.52 -1.97 -9.88
CA CYS A 840 -9.29 -1.67 -9.13
C CYS A 840 -9.56 -1.51 -7.64
N SER A 841 -8.61 -1.96 -6.83
CA SER A 841 -8.54 -1.72 -5.38
C SER A 841 -7.27 -0.92 -5.05
N ILE A 842 -7.26 -0.27 -3.89
CA ILE A 842 -6.04 0.32 -3.34
C ILE A 842 -5.38 -0.72 -2.44
N SER A 843 -4.22 -1.24 -2.83
CA SER A 843 -3.49 -2.24 -2.05
C SER A 843 -2.00 -1.90 -1.90
N LEU A 844 -1.62 -1.60 -0.66
CA LEU A 844 -0.22 -1.40 -0.23
C LEU A 844 0.55 -2.73 -0.09
N GLN A 845 -0.18 -3.85 -0.10
CA GLN A 845 0.35 -5.20 -0.02
C GLN A 845 0.04 -5.93 -1.33
N THR A 846 0.98 -6.75 -1.80
CA THR A 846 0.69 -7.73 -2.85
C THR A 846 -0.11 -8.89 -2.27
N GLN A 847 -0.80 -9.67 -3.11
CA GLN A 847 -1.65 -10.78 -2.66
C GLN A 847 -0.87 -11.92 -1.98
N THR A 848 0.45 -11.98 -2.17
CA THR A 848 1.36 -12.93 -1.52
C THR A 848 1.82 -12.48 -0.13
N GLY A 849 1.56 -11.22 0.25
CA GLY A 849 1.92 -10.62 1.52
C GLY A 849 3.10 -9.62 1.48
N ASN A 850 3.75 -9.44 0.32
CA ASN A 850 4.89 -8.54 0.16
C ASN A 850 4.46 -7.07 0.07
N LEU A 851 5.43 -6.15 0.18
CA LEU A 851 5.18 -4.70 0.07
C LEU A 851 5.02 -4.32 -1.40
N ASN A 852 3.89 -3.75 -1.80
CA ASN A 852 3.70 -3.21 -3.16
C ASN A 852 4.43 -1.86 -3.25
N MET A 853 5.67 -1.87 -3.74
CA MET A 853 6.53 -0.68 -3.80
C MET A 853 5.88 0.47 -4.61
N PRO A 854 5.42 0.29 -5.87
CA PRO A 854 4.68 1.33 -6.59
C PRO A 854 3.43 1.83 -5.86
N GLY A 855 2.71 0.93 -5.18
CA GLY A 855 1.48 1.30 -4.47
C GLY A 855 1.73 2.12 -3.21
N ILE A 856 2.75 1.78 -2.42
CA ILE A 856 3.14 2.55 -1.23
C ILE A 856 3.69 3.93 -1.62
N VAL A 857 4.54 3.97 -2.65
CA VAL A 857 5.12 5.22 -3.17
C VAL A 857 4.02 6.11 -3.77
N GLY A 858 3.11 5.54 -4.54
CA GLY A 858 1.94 6.24 -5.08
C GLY A 858 1.09 6.89 -3.98
N ALA A 859 0.81 6.16 -2.90
CA ALA A 859 0.09 6.68 -1.75
C ALA A 859 0.88 7.75 -0.97
N ALA A 860 2.19 7.57 -0.79
CA ALA A 860 3.05 8.52 -0.07
C ALA A 860 3.19 9.87 -0.81
N VAL A 861 3.28 9.84 -2.15
CA VAL A 861 3.32 11.05 -2.98
C VAL A 861 1.92 11.66 -3.13
N PHE A 862 0.86 10.85 -3.27
CA PHE A 862 -0.54 11.33 -3.31
C PHE A 862 -0.88 12.26 -2.14
N ILE A 863 -0.44 11.91 -0.92
CA ILE A 863 -0.70 12.67 0.31
C ILE A 863 -0.15 14.12 0.26
N GLN A 864 0.83 14.39 -0.59
CA GLN A 864 1.43 15.71 -0.78
C GLN A 864 0.55 16.69 -1.57
N TYR A 865 -0.66 16.27 -1.99
CA TYR A 865 -1.57 17.09 -2.81
C TYR A 865 -1.90 18.48 -2.22
N TRP A 866 -1.73 18.67 -0.91
CA TRP A 866 -1.93 19.93 -0.20
C TRP A 866 -1.09 21.08 -0.76
N TYR A 867 0.16 20.80 -1.12
CA TYR A 867 1.08 21.79 -1.66
C TYR A 867 1.10 21.77 -3.19
N TRP A 868 0.86 20.60 -3.79
CA TRP A 868 0.92 20.42 -5.25
C TRP A 868 -0.17 19.47 -5.76
N PHE A 869 -1.28 20.05 -6.25
CA PHE A 869 -2.42 19.28 -6.79
C PHE A 869 -2.05 18.23 -7.86
N PRO A 870 -1.11 18.46 -8.81
CA PRO A 870 -0.73 17.44 -9.79
C PRO A 870 -0.15 16.14 -9.20
N LEU A 871 0.33 16.14 -7.95
CA LEU A 871 0.78 14.90 -7.29
C LEU A 871 -0.36 13.91 -7.01
N THR A 872 -1.63 14.35 -7.11
CA THR A 872 -2.78 13.45 -6.98
C THR A 872 -2.78 12.30 -8.00
N HIS A 873 -2.22 12.50 -9.20
CA HIS A 873 -2.14 11.46 -10.23
C HIS A 873 -1.32 10.23 -9.79
N PHE A 874 -0.41 10.36 -8.81
CA PHE A 874 0.36 9.23 -8.26
C PHE A 874 -0.50 8.17 -7.57
N LEU A 875 -1.74 8.49 -7.16
CA LEU A 875 -2.68 7.49 -6.63
C LEU A 875 -2.99 6.39 -7.66
N SER A 876 -2.84 6.67 -8.95
CA SER A 876 -2.98 5.67 -10.01
C SER A 876 -2.03 4.48 -9.83
N LEU A 877 -0.81 4.69 -9.30
CA LEU A 877 0.16 3.63 -9.02
C LEU A 877 -0.30 2.70 -7.87
N SER A 878 -1.19 3.20 -6.99
CA SER A 878 -1.79 2.44 -5.89
C SER A 878 -2.97 1.58 -6.32
N PHE A 879 -3.52 1.79 -7.52
CA PHE A 879 -4.57 0.95 -8.08
C PHE A 879 -3.99 -0.36 -8.60
N ALA A 880 -4.40 -1.46 -7.96
CA ALA A 880 -4.16 -2.83 -8.38
C ALA A 880 -5.48 -3.46 -8.88
N PRO A 881 -5.53 -4.01 -10.11
CA PRO A 881 -6.69 -4.72 -10.60
C PRO A 881 -6.92 -6.02 -9.81
N THR A 882 -8.16 -6.29 -9.44
CA THR A 882 -8.53 -7.52 -8.71
C THR A 882 -9.15 -8.53 -9.68
N ALA A 883 -8.30 -9.14 -10.50
CA ALA A 883 -8.65 -10.15 -11.48
C ALA A 883 -8.15 -11.54 -11.08
N LEU A 884 -8.73 -12.57 -11.70
CA LEU A 884 -8.11 -13.88 -11.85
C LEU A 884 -7.90 -14.13 -13.34
N ILE A 885 -6.64 -14.19 -13.76
CA ILE A 885 -6.25 -14.31 -15.16
C ILE A 885 -5.51 -15.63 -15.33
N GLY A 886 -6.20 -16.64 -15.89
CA GLY A 886 -5.57 -17.91 -16.21
C GLY A 886 -4.87 -17.85 -17.56
N VAL A 887 -3.60 -18.23 -17.59
CA VAL A 887 -2.71 -18.20 -18.77
C VAL A 887 -2.15 -19.61 -19.00
N ASP A 888 -2.10 -20.08 -20.24
CA ASP A 888 -1.54 -21.41 -20.57
C ASP A 888 -0.01 -21.37 -20.79
N GLN A 889 0.61 -22.55 -20.92
CA GLN A 889 2.03 -22.78 -21.28
C GLN A 889 2.51 -22.00 -22.53
N LYS A 890 1.61 -21.57 -23.43
CA LYS A 890 1.96 -20.71 -24.59
C LYS A 890 1.85 -19.21 -24.34
N LEU A 891 1.52 -18.79 -23.11
CA LEU A 891 1.27 -17.41 -22.69
C LEU A 891 0.04 -16.74 -23.35
N GLU A 892 -0.91 -17.57 -23.79
CA GLU A 892 -2.22 -17.16 -24.28
C GLU A 892 -3.28 -17.38 -23.19
N VAL A 893 -4.41 -16.67 -23.28
CA VAL A 893 -5.53 -16.74 -22.33
C VAL A 893 -6.60 -17.73 -22.87
N PRO A 894 -6.70 -18.97 -22.36
CA PRO A 894 -7.75 -19.90 -22.78
C PRO A 894 -9.12 -19.52 -22.20
N PHE A 895 -10.19 -19.85 -22.93
CA PHE A 895 -11.54 -19.83 -22.37
C PHE A 895 -11.75 -21.06 -21.45
N PHE A 896 -11.94 -20.82 -20.16
CA PHE A 896 -12.35 -21.82 -19.17
C PHE A 896 -13.25 -21.17 -18.11
N LYS A 897 -13.90 -22.00 -17.28
CA LYS A 897 -14.82 -21.53 -16.25
C LYS A 897 -14.43 -22.03 -14.86
N PHE A 898 -14.57 -21.16 -13.87
CA PHE A 898 -14.34 -21.51 -12.47
C PHE A 898 -15.62 -21.38 -11.65
N HIS A 899 -15.76 -22.22 -10.61
CA HIS A 899 -16.96 -22.29 -9.80
C HIS A 899 -16.76 -21.56 -8.46
N SER A 900 -17.61 -20.58 -8.18
CA SER A 900 -17.61 -19.81 -6.93
C SER A 900 -18.70 -20.31 -5.99
N ASN A 901 -18.33 -20.90 -4.85
CA ASN A 901 -19.24 -21.52 -3.87
C ASN A 901 -20.02 -20.51 -3.00
N THR A 902 -20.43 -19.37 -3.58
CA THR A 902 -21.06 -18.23 -2.89
C THR A 902 -22.34 -17.80 -3.59
N ARG A 903 -23.00 -16.77 -3.03
CA ARG A 903 -24.15 -16.12 -3.67
C ARG A 903 -23.66 -15.01 -4.61
N PRO A 904 -24.17 -14.92 -5.85
CA PRO A 904 -23.83 -13.84 -6.78
C PRO A 904 -23.98 -12.44 -6.16
N SER A 905 -25.10 -12.15 -5.48
CA SER A 905 -25.39 -10.84 -4.87
C SER A 905 -24.33 -10.33 -3.87
N LEU A 906 -23.45 -11.19 -3.35
CA LEU A 906 -22.41 -10.76 -2.41
C LEU A 906 -21.23 -10.08 -3.14
N PHE A 907 -20.90 -10.52 -4.35
CA PHE A 907 -19.71 -10.11 -5.11
C PHE A 907 -20.02 -9.42 -6.45
N ASP A 908 -21.27 -9.44 -6.92
CA ASP A 908 -21.70 -8.72 -8.12
C ASP A 908 -21.50 -7.21 -8.00
N TYR A 909 -21.50 -6.49 -9.12
CA TYR A 909 -21.30 -5.05 -9.15
C TYR A 909 -22.48 -4.32 -8.51
N PRO A 910 -22.25 -3.14 -7.88
CA PRO A 910 -23.35 -2.24 -7.56
C PRO A 910 -24.12 -1.94 -8.85
N PRO A 911 -25.47 -1.95 -8.82
CA PRO A 911 -26.25 -1.62 -10.00
C PRO A 911 -25.88 -0.21 -10.48
N GLU A 912 -25.77 -0.04 -11.80
CA GLU A 912 -25.64 1.28 -12.42
C GLU A 912 -26.78 2.19 -11.94
N GLN A 913 -26.46 3.44 -11.66
CA GLN A 913 -27.46 4.36 -11.14
C GLN A 913 -28.33 4.81 -12.32
N GLN A 914 -29.32 3.98 -12.67
CA GLN A 914 -30.32 4.30 -13.67
C GLN A 914 -30.83 5.71 -13.41
N VAL A 915 -30.49 6.62 -14.34
CA VAL A 915 -31.05 7.96 -14.37
C VAL A 915 -32.54 7.76 -14.57
N LYS A 916 -33.29 7.77 -13.46
CA LYS A 916 -34.74 7.88 -13.52
C LYS A 916 -35.00 9.12 -14.38
N PRO A 917 -35.62 9.00 -15.56
CA PRO A 917 -35.98 10.18 -16.33
C PRO A 917 -36.81 11.06 -15.38
N GLU A 918 -36.37 12.30 -15.24
CA GLU A 918 -36.53 13.17 -14.06
C GLU A 918 -37.83 12.97 -13.28
N GLU A 919 -37.86 13.15 -11.95
CA GLU A 919 -39.10 13.19 -11.14
C GLU A 919 -40.05 14.38 -11.48
N ALA A 920 -39.78 15.09 -12.57
CA ALA A 920 -40.64 16.07 -13.21
C ALA A 920 -42.10 15.62 -13.41
N PRO A 921 -42.46 14.40 -13.90
CA PRO A 921 -43.84 14.03 -14.12
C PRO A 921 -44.59 13.80 -12.81
N GLU A 922 -43.93 13.58 -11.67
CA GLU A 922 -44.64 13.49 -10.37
C GLU A 922 -44.95 14.87 -9.79
N LYS A 923 -44.01 15.81 -9.84
CA LYS A 923 -44.26 17.21 -9.48
C LYS A 923 -45.27 17.87 -10.42
N VAL A 924 -45.23 17.55 -11.71
CA VAL A 924 -46.26 17.96 -12.68
C VAL A 924 -47.60 17.28 -12.40
N LYS A 925 -47.66 15.98 -12.07
CA LYS A 925 -48.91 15.32 -11.66
C LYS A 925 -49.52 15.97 -10.40
N THR A 926 -48.73 16.29 -9.38
CA THR A 926 -49.23 16.98 -8.17
C THR A 926 -49.62 18.44 -8.44
N ALA A 927 -48.89 19.16 -9.30
CA ALA A 927 -49.29 20.49 -9.78
C ALA A 927 -50.60 20.45 -10.57
N VAL A 928 -50.78 19.48 -11.48
CA VAL A 928 -52.02 19.29 -12.25
C VAL A 928 -53.18 18.88 -11.34
N LEU A 929 -52.98 17.98 -10.38
CA LEU A 929 -54.00 17.60 -9.39
C LEU A 929 -54.42 18.78 -8.50
N SER A 930 -53.47 19.57 -8.01
CA SER A 930 -53.76 20.74 -7.16
C SER A 930 -54.45 21.86 -7.94
N THR A 931 -54.01 22.18 -9.16
CA THR A 931 -54.67 23.16 -10.03
C THR A 931 -56.06 22.71 -10.47
N THR A 932 -56.25 21.43 -10.79
CA THR A 932 -57.57 20.86 -11.15
C THR A 932 -58.54 20.89 -9.95
N ALA A 933 -58.07 20.56 -8.75
CA ALA A 933 -58.87 20.67 -7.53
C ALA A 933 -59.23 22.13 -7.20
N GLN A 934 -58.29 23.06 -7.37
CA GLN A 934 -58.51 24.49 -7.14
C GLN A 934 -59.45 25.11 -8.20
N ALA A 935 -59.35 24.68 -9.46
CA ALA A 935 -60.26 25.05 -10.54
C ALA A 935 -61.69 24.55 -10.25
N LYS A 936 -61.85 23.31 -9.82
CA LYS A 936 -63.17 22.74 -9.43
C LYS A 936 -63.77 23.48 -8.24
N ARG A 937 -62.97 23.86 -7.23
CA ARG A 937 -63.40 24.72 -6.11
C ARG A 937 -63.77 26.14 -6.55
N ARG A 938 -63.03 26.74 -7.50
CA ARG A 938 -63.36 28.06 -8.08
C ARG A 938 -64.65 28.02 -8.90
N ALA A 939 -64.89 26.96 -9.68
CA ALA A 939 -66.13 26.76 -10.43
C ALA A 939 -67.35 26.69 -9.47
N GLN A 940 -67.28 25.84 -8.44
CA GLN A 940 -68.33 25.73 -7.41
C GLN A 940 -68.54 27.03 -6.62
N ARG A 941 -67.48 27.84 -6.39
CA ARG A 941 -67.59 29.15 -5.75
C ARG A 941 -68.26 30.18 -6.67
N ARG A 942 -67.96 30.15 -7.97
CA ARG A 942 -68.59 31.01 -8.99
C ARG A 942 -70.07 30.66 -9.19
N GLU A 943 -70.39 29.37 -9.21
CA GLU A 943 -71.78 28.86 -9.23
C GLU A 943 -72.55 29.32 -7.97
N LYS A 944 -71.94 29.22 -6.78
CA LYS A 944 -72.50 29.77 -5.53
C LYS A 944 -72.62 31.29 -5.51
N GLN A 945 -71.79 32.03 -6.26
CA GLN A 945 -71.90 33.49 -6.40
C GLN A 945 -73.00 33.89 -7.39
N GLN A 946 -73.10 33.22 -8.55
CA GLN A 946 -74.21 33.42 -9.48
C GLN A 946 -75.56 33.11 -8.82
N ARG A 947 -75.61 32.10 -7.94
CA ARG A 947 -76.78 31.76 -7.12
C ARG A 947 -77.02 32.72 -5.92
N ARG A 948 -76.15 33.71 -5.72
CA ARG A 948 -76.25 34.77 -4.71
C ARG A 948 -76.57 36.14 -5.32
N GLU A 949 -76.13 36.38 -6.55
CA GLU A 949 -76.42 37.58 -7.33
C GLU A 949 -77.81 37.52 -8.00
N SER A 950 -78.47 36.36 -8.01
CA SER A 950 -79.79 36.15 -8.62
C SER A 950 -80.98 36.29 -7.66
N MET A 951 -80.88 37.08 -6.58
CA MET A 951 -81.98 37.31 -5.62
C MET A 951 -82.05 38.75 -5.11
N ASP A 952 -82.35 39.70 -6.00
CA ASP A 952 -83.27 40.80 -5.69
C ASP A 952 -83.92 41.37 -6.98
N VAL A 953 -85.23 41.10 -7.12
CA VAL A 953 -86.28 41.69 -7.98
C VAL A 953 -87.27 40.58 -8.34
N ASP A 954 -88.41 40.56 -7.67
CA ASP A 954 -89.54 39.70 -8.00
C ASP A 954 -90.35 40.26 -9.18
N GLN A 955 -90.59 39.41 -10.19
CA GLN A 955 -91.81 39.48 -10.97
C GLN A 955 -92.28 38.06 -11.31
N ALA A 956 -93.35 37.64 -10.63
CA ALA A 956 -94.01 36.34 -10.79
C ALA A 956 -95.18 36.44 -11.82
N PRO A 957 -95.87 35.34 -12.19
CA PRO A 957 -95.47 33.92 -12.15
C PRO A 957 -95.75 33.16 -13.48
N SER A 958 -95.06 32.03 -13.69
CA SER A 958 -95.66 30.87 -14.37
C SER A 958 -95.21 29.56 -13.71
N THR A 959 -96.01 29.13 -12.73
CA THR A 959 -95.85 27.93 -11.89
C THR A 959 -96.69 26.75 -12.45
N PRO A 960 -96.52 25.50 -11.97
CA PRO A 960 -95.41 24.94 -11.19
C PRO A 960 -94.78 23.67 -11.81
N LYS A 961 -93.54 23.37 -11.45
CA LYS A 961 -93.06 21.97 -11.39
C LYS A 961 -93.46 21.39 -10.04
N VAL A 962 -94.04 20.18 -10.05
CA VAL A 962 -94.26 19.41 -8.81
C VAL A 962 -92.95 18.78 -8.37
N SER A 963 -92.57 19.08 -7.13
CA SER A 963 -91.72 18.21 -6.31
C SER A 963 -92.11 18.42 -4.84
N GLU A 964 -93.02 17.58 -4.34
CA GLU A 964 -93.16 17.30 -2.91
C GLU A 964 -92.01 16.33 -2.56
N GLN A 965 -91.09 16.60 -1.62
CA GLN A 965 -91.22 16.64 -0.13
C GLN A 965 -91.70 15.30 0.46
N PRO A 966 -91.33 14.93 1.72
CA PRO A 966 -90.69 15.69 2.83
C PRO A 966 -89.26 15.17 3.17
N GLU A 967 -88.41 15.75 4.03
CA GLU A 967 -88.49 16.18 5.45
C GLU A 967 -88.60 15.07 6.54
N LYS A 968 -87.76 15.25 7.57
CA LYS A 968 -87.60 14.58 8.89
C LYS A 968 -88.78 13.75 9.44
N MET A 969 -88.50 12.61 10.11
CA MET A 969 -88.30 12.49 11.59
C MET A 969 -87.99 11.04 12.04
N GLU A 970 -87.67 10.87 13.34
CA GLU A 970 -87.82 9.64 14.18
C GLU A 970 -86.97 8.39 13.81
N THR A 971 -85.92 8.01 14.56
CA THR A 971 -85.81 7.36 15.90
C THR A 971 -85.81 5.82 15.88
N ASP A 972 -84.75 5.29 16.50
CA ASP A 972 -84.63 4.02 17.25
C ASP A 972 -84.41 2.66 16.55
N GLU A 973 -83.80 1.78 17.35
CA GLU A 973 -83.63 0.31 17.27
C GLU A 973 -82.99 -0.38 16.02
N GLY A 974 -81.78 -0.90 16.22
CA GLY A 974 -81.63 -2.34 16.50
C GLY A 974 -81.41 -3.36 15.34
N ALA A 975 -80.45 -4.28 15.59
CA ALA A 975 -80.38 -5.67 15.07
C ALA A 975 -79.94 -5.97 13.61
N ALA A 976 -78.63 -5.85 13.38
CA ALA A 976 -77.70 -6.92 12.93
C ALA A 976 -78.10 -8.00 11.88
N LYS A 977 -77.34 -8.04 10.76
CA LYS A 977 -76.64 -9.18 10.10
C LYS A 977 -76.12 -8.71 8.71
N ALA A 978 -74.86 -8.81 8.26
CA ALA A 978 -73.90 -9.94 8.21
C ALA A 978 -74.48 -11.13 7.39
N GLU A 979 -73.85 -11.75 6.39
CA GLU A 979 -72.50 -11.74 5.76
C GLU A 979 -72.67 -11.84 4.20
N GLU A 980 -71.74 -11.64 3.25
CA GLU A 980 -70.36 -11.10 3.15
C GLU A 980 -70.02 -10.79 1.65
N GLU A 981 -69.01 -9.96 1.32
CA GLU A 981 -68.11 -10.13 0.14
C GLU A 981 -66.93 -9.13 0.09
N GLY A 982 -65.70 -9.64 0.00
CA GLY A 982 -64.62 -9.05 -0.80
C GLY A 982 -63.90 -7.77 -0.33
N LYS A 983 -63.20 -7.79 0.82
CA LYS A 983 -62.05 -6.89 1.07
C LYS A 983 -60.75 -7.67 1.27
N GLU A 984 -60.01 -7.88 0.18
CA GLU A 984 -58.57 -8.12 0.31
C GLU A 984 -57.86 -6.78 0.51
N ALA A 985 -57.26 -6.62 1.68
CA ALA A 985 -56.32 -5.55 1.96
C ALA A 985 -54.91 -6.05 1.64
N GLU A 986 -54.35 -5.64 0.50
CA GLU A 986 -52.92 -5.81 0.27
C GLU A 986 -52.13 -4.99 1.30
N LYS A 987 -51.35 -5.70 2.12
CA LYS A 987 -50.44 -5.08 3.08
C LYS A 987 -49.22 -4.56 2.36
N GLU A 988 -49.13 -3.25 2.16
CA GLU A 988 -47.84 -2.56 2.08
C GLU A 988 -47.05 -2.84 3.37
N GLY A 989 -46.15 -3.83 3.30
CA GLY A 989 -45.56 -4.39 4.52
C GLY A 989 -44.74 -5.66 4.33
N GLN A 990 -44.27 -5.95 3.11
CA GLN A 990 -43.22 -6.93 2.91
C GLN A 990 -41.96 -6.21 2.43
N LYS A 991 -40.93 -6.19 3.29
CA LYS A 991 -39.54 -6.17 2.81
C LYS A 991 -39.45 -7.23 1.73
N LYS A 992 -38.95 -6.89 0.52
CA LYS A 992 -38.56 -7.91 -0.47
C LYS A 992 -37.70 -8.93 0.27
N LYS A 993 -38.25 -10.14 0.48
CA LYS A 993 -37.39 -11.28 0.83
C LYS A 993 -36.49 -11.44 -0.37
N VAL A 994 -35.21 -11.09 -0.20
CA VAL A 994 -34.17 -11.49 -1.14
C VAL A 994 -34.37 -12.99 -1.34
N GLU A 995 -34.73 -13.39 -2.56
CA GLU A 995 -34.86 -14.80 -2.88
C GLU A 995 -33.54 -15.47 -2.49
N ARG A 996 -33.60 -16.64 -1.86
CA ARG A 996 -32.37 -17.36 -1.52
C ARG A 996 -31.75 -17.85 -2.82
N GLU A 997 -30.90 -17.01 -3.40
CA GLU A 997 -30.10 -17.31 -4.58
C GLU A 997 -29.45 -18.69 -4.39
N LYS A 998 -29.43 -19.48 -5.47
CA LYS A 998 -28.72 -20.75 -5.47
C LYS A 998 -27.25 -20.46 -5.15
N VAL A 999 -26.71 -21.22 -4.20
CA VAL A 999 -25.29 -21.16 -3.86
C VAL A 999 -24.52 -21.86 -4.98
N GLY A 1000 -23.49 -21.21 -5.51
CA GLY A 1000 -22.76 -21.69 -6.68
C GLY A 1000 -23.11 -20.93 -7.95
N TYR A 1001 -22.12 -20.26 -8.53
CA TYR A 1001 -22.20 -19.69 -9.88
C TYR A 1001 -20.88 -19.91 -10.63
N GLU A 1002 -20.98 -19.99 -11.96
CA GLU A 1002 -19.83 -20.06 -12.86
C GLU A 1002 -19.34 -18.64 -13.18
N LEU A 1003 -18.02 -18.50 -13.26
CA LEU A 1003 -17.34 -17.30 -13.72
C LEU A 1003 -16.39 -17.67 -14.85
N ASP A 1004 -16.36 -16.86 -15.91
CA ASP A 1004 -15.44 -17.03 -17.03
C ASP A 1004 -14.04 -16.50 -16.65
N ASN A 1005 -13.00 -17.01 -17.30
CA ASN A 1005 -11.64 -16.44 -17.23
C ASN A 1005 -11.65 -14.93 -17.58
N MET A 1006 -10.72 -14.15 -17.00
CA MET A 1006 -10.70 -12.67 -17.07
C MET A 1006 -11.88 -11.97 -16.37
N SER A 1007 -12.42 -12.56 -15.29
CA SER A 1007 -13.44 -11.92 -14.46
C SER A 1007 -12.89 -11.37 -13.14
N ARG A 1008 -13.60 -10.38 -12.58
CA ARG A 1008 -13.25 -9.73 -11.31
C ARG A 1008 -13.42 -10.71 -10.15
N VAL A 1009 -12.38 -10.85 -9.34
CA VAL A 1009 -12.36 -11.72 -8.15
C VAL A 1009 -11.83 -10.92 -6.97
N LEU A 1010 -12.62 -10.80 -5.89
CA LEU A 1010 -12.19 -10.10 -4.68
C LEU A 1010 -11.31 -10.99 -3.79
N PRO A 1011 -10.37 -10.43 -3.00
CA PRO A 1011 -9.54 -11.22 -2.07
C PRO A 1011 -10.36 -12.06 -1.08
N ALA A 1012 -11.52 -11.57 -0.64
CA ALA A 1012 -12.46 -12.32 0.20
C ALA A 1012 -13.17 -13.47 -0.54
N GLN A 1013 -13.27 -13.39 -1.87
CA GLN A 1013 -13.91 -14.38 -2.73
C GLN A 1013 -13.02 -15.59 -3.04
N LEU A 1014 -11.68 -15.40 -3.09
CA LEU A 1014 -10.69 -16.44 -3.38
C LEU A 1014 -10.89 -17.72 -2.57
N LYS A 1015 -11.28 -17.60 -1.29
CA LYS A 1015 -11.55 -18.71 -0.36
C LYS A 1015 -12.69 -19.64 -0.79
N TYR A 1016 -13.53 -19.21 -1.72
CA TYR A 1016 -14.71 -19.94 -2.20
C TYR A 1016 -14.58 -20.44 -3.63
N LEU A 1017 -13.47 -20.14 -4.31
CA LEU A 1017 -13.22 -20.59 -5.67
C LEU A 1017 -12.74 -22.04 -5.71
N THR A 1018 -13.29 -22.78 -6.67
CA THR A 1018 -12.87 -24.12 -7.02
C THR A 1018 -12.76 -24.23 -8.54
N PHE A 1019 -11.73 -24.89 -9.04
CA PHE A 1019 -11.56 -25.22 -10.46
C PHE A 1019 -12.16 -26.62 -10.71
N PRO A 1020 -13.31 -26.73 -11.40
CA PRO A 1020 -13.92 -28.02 -11.70
C PRO A 1020 -13.42 -28.64 -13.02
N ASP A 1021 -12.77 -27.85 -13.88
CA ASP A 1021 -12.42 -28.26 -15.24
C ASP A 1021 -11.28 -29.30 -15.26
N PRO A 1022 -11.46 -30.48 -15.90
CA PRO A 1022 -10.48 -31.56 -15.88
C PRO A 1022 -9.27 -31.30 -16.78
N ARG A 1023 -9.43 -30.50 -17.85
CA ARG A 1023 -8.40 -30.19 -18.85
C ARG A 1023 -7.35 -29.19 -18.36
N TYR A 1024 -7.76 -28.28 -17.46
CA TYR A 1024 -6.99 -27.10 -17.06
C TYR A 1024 -6.69 -27.13 -15.55
N GLU A 1025 -5.47 -27.56 -15.19
CA GLU A 1025 -5.06 -27.64 -13.77
C GLU A 1025 -4.12 -26.48 -13.40
N PRO A 1026 -4.46 -25.61 -12.43
CA PRO A 1026 -3.59 -24.50 -12.04
C PRO A 1026 -2.34 -25.00 -11.31
N VAL A 1027 -1.17 -24.48 -11.70
CA VAL A 1027 0.13 -24.88 -11.12
C VAL A 1027 0.24 -24.50 -9.63
N LYS A 1028 -0.42 -23.40 -9.25
CA LYS A 1028 -0.41 -22.78 -7.92
C LYS A 1028 -1.85 -22.61 -7.43
N ARG A 1029 -2.07 -22.65 -6.11
CA ARG A 1029 -3.38 -22.30 -5.52
C ARG A 1029 -3.75 -20.86 -5.93
N PRO A 1030 -5.02 -20.56 -6.27
CA PRO A 1030 -5.41 -19.22 -6.73
C PRO A 1030 -5.16 -18.18 -5.64
N THR A 1031 -4.13 -17.37 -5.83
CA THR A 1031 -3.81 -16.21 -4.98
C THR A 1031 -4.45 -14.92 -5.47
N GLY A 1032 -5.10 -14.95 -6.64
CA GLY A 1032 -5.45 -13.80 -7.46
C GLY A 1032 -4.34 -13.50 -8.48
N GLY A 1033 -4.58 -12.52 -9.37
CA GLY A 1033 -3.62 -12.11 -10.39
C GLY A 1033 -3.48 -13.12 -11.52
N VAL A 1034 -2.29 -13.16 -12.13
CA VAL A 1034 -1.96 -14.09 -13.22
C VAL A 1034 -1.59 -15.46 -12.65
N VAL A 1035 -2.32 -16.48 -13.11
CA VAL A 1035 -2.12 -17.88 -12.72
C VAL A 1035 -1.82 -18.71 -13.97
N VAL A 1036 -0.68 -19.38 -14.00
CA VAL A 1036 -0.33 -20.32 -15.05
C VAL A 1036 -1.07 -21.64 -14.84
N VAL A 1037 -1.69 -22.11 -15.92
CA VAL A 1037 -2.54 -23.30 -15.97
C VAL A 1037 -1.89 -24.34 -16.88
N LEU A 1038 -1.95 -25.60 -16.49
CA LEU A 1038 -1.53 -26.73 -17.29
C LEU A 1038 -2.70 -27.25 -18.13
N ASP A 1039 -2.65 -27.04 -19.45
CA ASP A 1039 -3.42 -27.85 -20.39
C ASP A 1039 -2.88 -29.30 -20.39
N LYS A 1040 -3.75 -30.27 -20.08
CA LYS A 1040 -3.41 -31.70 -20.11
C LYS A 1040 -3.49 -32.32 -21.49
N ASP A 1041 -4.19 -31.66 -22.43
CA ASP A 1041 -4.44 -32.16 -23.78
C ASP A 1041 -4.02 -31.11 -24.84
N PRO A 1042 -2.70 -30.90 -25.06
CA PRO A 1042 -2.20 -29.81 -25.92
C PRO A 1042 -2.50 -29.98 -27.42
N GLU A 1043 -2.99 -31.15 -27.83
CA GLU A 1043 -3.29 -31.48 -29.23
C GLU A 1043 -4.71 -31.06 -29.67
N GLU A 1044 -5.62 -30.79 -28.74
CA GLU A 1044 -6.97 -30.30 -29.09
C GLU A 1044 -6.96 -28.80 -29.39
N PRO A 1045 -7.62 -28.34 -30.49
CA PRO A 1045 -7.70 -26.92 -30.83
C PRO A 1045 -8.36 -26.11 -29.72
N ARG A 1046 -7.82 -24.92 -29.47
CA ARG A 1046 -8.13 -24.08 -28.31
C ARG A 1046 -8.96 -22.86 -28.72
N GLU A 1047 -10.00 -22.56 -27.94
CA GLU A 1047 -10.64 -21.25 -27.98
C GLU A 1047 -9.83 -20.27 -27.11
N THR A 1048 -8.99 -19.46 -27.77
CA THR A 1048 -8.19 -18.42 -27.13
C THR A 1048 -8.93 -17.09 -27.13
N ILE A 1049 -8.74 -16.33 -26.06
CA ILE A 1049 -9.23 -14.97 -25.96
C ILE A 1049 -8.25 -14.04 -26.67
N GLU A 1050 -8.62 -13.56 -27.87
CA GLU A 1050 -7.82 -12.55 -28.59
C GLU A 1050 -7.70 -11.24 -27.77
N LEU A 1051 -6.49 -10.69 -27.69
CA LEU A 1051 -6.21 -9.39 -27.05
C LEU A 1051 -6.71 -8.24 -27.94
N LYS A 1052 -7.83 -7.61 -27.58
CA LYS A 1052 -8.48 -6.56 -28.37
C LYS A 1052 -7.82 -5.20 -28.18
N ALA A 1053 -7.32 -4.89 -26.97
CA ALA A 1053 -6.61 -3.65 -26.68
C ALA A 1053 -5.33 -3.48 -27.52
N SER A 1054 -4.66 -4.57 -27.90
CA SER A 1054 -3.53 -4.56 -28.84
C SER A 1054 -3.96 -4.58 -30.32
N ASN A 1055 -5.11 -5.17 -30.63
CA ASN A 1055 -5.56 -5.42 -32.00
C ASN A 1055 -6.50 -4.37 -32.61
N GLU A 1056 -6.87 -3.30 -31.91
CA GLU A 1056 -7.42 -2.08 -32.55
C GLU A 1056 -6.35 -1.29 -33.33
N ALA A 1057 -5.57 -2.01 -34.14
CA ALA A 1057 -4.85 -1.49 -35.29
C ALA A 1057 -5.87 -1.01 -36.33
N ARG A 1058 -6.35 0.23 -36.15
CA ARG A 1058 -7.11 0.90 -37.17
C ARG A 1058 -6.26 0.99 -38.44
N GLN A 1059 -6.88 0.61 -39.55
CA GLN A 1059 -6.32 0.42 -40.89
C GLN A 1059 -5.07 1.25 -41.21
N GLN A 1060 -4.07 0.56 -41.79
CA GLN A 1060 -2.89 1.18 -42.40
C GLN A 1060 -3.29 2.40 -43.23
N ALA A 1061 -2.81 3.59 -42.83
CA ALA A 1061 -2.84 4.74 -43.71
C ALA A 1061 -1.95 4.43 -44.93
N ALA A 1062 -2.55 4.42 -46.12
CA ALA A 1062 -1.82 4.22 -47.35
C ALA A 1062 -0.71 5.28 -47.52
N THR A 1063 0.36 4.87 -48.20
CA THR A 1063 1.54 5.70 -48.51
C THR A 1063 1.16 7.05 -49.10
N GLY A 1064 1.87 8.10 -48.67
CA GLY A 1064 1.44 9.48 -48.85
C GLY A 1064 1.31 9.97 -50.29
N GLU A 1065 0.20 10.67 -50.55
CA GLU A 1065 0.04 11.58 -51.70
C GLU A 1065 0.27 13.02 -51.24
N SER A 1066 0.95 13.81 -52.06
CA SER A 1066 1.34 15.18 -51.72
C SER A 1066 0.16 16.15 -51.76
N LEU A 1067 0.18 17.17 -50.89
CA LEU A 1067 -0.86 18.22 -50.76
C LEU A 1067 -1.21 18.95 -52.08
N GLN A 1068 -0.35 18.88 -53.09
CA GLN A 1068 -0.48 19.58 -54.35
C GLN A 1068 -1.56 18.97 -55.28
N ASP A 1069 -1.74 17.64 -55.26
CA ASP A 1069 -2.77 16.96 -56.07
C ASP A 1069 -4.20 17.16 -55.54
N ARG A 1070 -4.34 17.37 -54.22
CA ARG A 1070 -5.65 17.70 -53.59
C ARG A 1070 -6.14 19.11 -53.96
N LEU A 1071 -5.23 20.05 -54.19
CA LEU A 1071 -5.59 21.40 -54.66
C LEU A 1071 -6.04 21.40 -56.12
N GLN A 1072 -5.46 20.55 -56.96
CA GLN A 1072 -5.82 20.45 -58.38
C GLN A 1072 -7.21 19.84 -58.58
N SER A 1073 -7.60 18.85 -57.76
CA SER A 1073 -8.91 18.18 -57.86
C SER A 1073 -10.07 19.01 -57.28
N ALA A 1074 -9.83 19.81 -56.22
CA ALA A 1074 -10.84 20.67 -55.60
C ALA A 1074 -11.39 21.76 -56.54
N ILE A 1075 -10.61 22.20 -57.54
CA ILE A 1075 -11.02 23.25 -58.49
C ILE A 1075 -11.99 22.73 -59.57
N GLY A 1076 -12.04 21.41 -59.81
CA GLY A 1076 -12.87 20.80 -60.86
C GLY A 1076 -14.31 20.46 -60.47
N GLY A 1077 -14.65 20.45 -59.18
CA GLY A 1077 -15.89 19.84 -58.66
C GLY A 1077 -17.05 20.79 -58.35
N ALA A 1078 -16.90 22.10 -58.56
CA ALA A 1078 -17.87 23.10 -58.09
C ALA A 1078 -19.05 23.34 -59.06
N ALA A 1079 -19.85 22.29 -59.33
CA ALA A 1079 -21.16 22.44 -59.98
C ALA A 1079 -22.15 21.33 -59.58
N LEU A 1080 -23.37 21.77 -59.20
CA LEU A 1080 -24.63 21.03 -58.99
C LEU A 1080 -24.90 20.40 -57.60
N GLU A 1081 -25.96 20.96 -57.01
CA GLU A 1081 -27.04 20.33 -56.23
C GLU A 1081 -26.93 20.04 -54.72
N THR A 1082 -28.03 20.41 -54.05
CA THR A 1082 -28.44 20.19 -52.66
C THR A 1082 -29.94 19.92 -52.66
N PRO A 1083 -30.56 19.33 -51.62
CA PRO A 1083 -30.08 18.26 -50.74
C PRO A 1083 -31.15 17.15 -50.56
N GLU A 1084 -30.79 15.96 -50.06
CA GLU A 1084 -31.78 15.08 -49.39
C GLU A 1084 -31.17 14.27 -48.23
N ARG A 1085 -32.02 13.62 -47.43
CA ARG A 1085 -31.82 13.39 -45.99
C ARG A 1085 -31.77 11.90 -45.62
N GLY A 1086 -30.65 11.45 -45.06
CA GLY A 1086 -30.52 10.13 -44.41
C GLY A 1086 -29.11 9.93 -43.82
N GLY A 1087 -29.01 9.41 -42.59
CA GLY A 1087 -27.73 9.01 -41.95
C GLY A 1087 -27.71 7.51 -41.66
N PRO A 1088 -26.74 6.99 -40.87
CA PRO A 1088 -25.65 7.67 -40.15
C PRO A 1088 -24.23 7.14 -40.48
N GLU A 1089 -23.22 7.67 -39.76
CA GLU A 1089 -21.77 7.31 -39.76
C GLU A 1089 -20.97 7.72 -41.02
N PRO A 1090 -19.67 8.12 -40.90
CA PRO A 1090 -18.62 7.52 -40.05
C PRO A 1090 -17.74 8.52 -39.23
N GLY A 1091 -16.70 8.01 -38.56
CA GLY A 1091 -15.45 8.79 -38.43
C GLY A 1091 -14.78 8.97 -37.05
N ALA A 1092 -14.72 7.96 -36.17
CA ALA A 1092 -14.10 8.12 -34.83
C ALA A 1092 -12.56 8.41 -34.78
N ALA A 1093 -11.95 8.98 -35.82
CA ALA A 1093 -10.52 9.32 -35.91
C ALA A 1093 -10.21 10.80 -35.65
N GLU A 1094 -11.20 11.70 -35.79
CA GLU A 1094 -10.99 13.15 -35.67
C GLU A 1094 -11.02 13.65 -34.20
N GLY A 1095 -11.54 12.85 -33.27
CA GLY A 1095 -11.79 13.27 -31.88
C GLY A 1095 -10.54 13.56 -31.04
N ALA A 1096 -9.46 12.79 -31.22
CA ALA A 1096 -8.21 13.03 -30.49
C ALA A 1096 -7.49 14.31 -30.98
N THR A 1097 -7.55 14.57 -32.29
CA THR A 1097 -7.06 15.81 -32.90
C THR A 1097 -7.93 17.02 -32.57
N ALA A 1098 -9.23 16.86 -32.39
CA ALA A 1098 -10.13 17.93 -31.93
C ALA A 1098 -9.91 18.26 -30.45
N ALA A 1099 -9.77 17.27 -29.57
CA ALA A 1099 -9.39 17.46 -28.17
C ALA A 1099 -8.02 18.13 -28.04
N ALA A 1100 -7.05 17.70 -28.87
CA ALA A 1100 -5.77 18.37 -28.97
C ALA A 1100 -5.95 19.83 -29.38
N GLY A 1101 -6.68 20.12 -30.47
CA GLY A 1101 -6.94 21.49 -30.93
C GLY A 1101 -7.49 22.43 -29.87
N VAL A 1102 -8.34 21.94 -28.96
CA VAL A 1102 -8.88 22.71 -27.83
C VAL A 1102 -7.86 22.92 -26.70
N LEU A 1103 -7.07 21.90 -26.35
CA LEU A 1103 -6.01 22.01 -25.32
C LEU A 1103 -4.74 22.73 -25.81
N THR A 1104 -4.53 22.76 -27.13
CA THR A 1104 -3.40 23.43 -27.79
C THR A 1104 -3.73 24.85 -28.26
N ALA A 1105 -4.97 25.30 -28.12
CA ALA A 1105 -5.34 26.69 -28.41
C ALA A 1105 -4.50 27.65 -27.56
N VAL A 1106 -3.87 28.62 -28.22
CA VAL A 1106 -3.28 29.79 -27.58
C VAL A 1106 -4.45 30.70 -27.18
N ASP A 1107 -4.46 31.17 -25.95
CA ASP A 1107 -5.50 32.05 -25.44
C ASP A 1107 -5.31 33.43 -26.12
N GLU A 1108 -6.12 33.79 -27.12
CA GLU A 1108 -6.02 35.04 -27.90
C GLU A 1108 -6.57 36.29 -27.16
N ASP A 1109 -6.80 36.20 -25.85
CA ASP A 1109 -7.28 37.31 -25.02
C ASP A 1109 -6.10 38.17 -24.49
N GLU A 1110 -5.34 38.80 -25.40
CA GLU A 1110 -4.25 39.76 -25.07
C GLU A 1110 -4.75 41.23 -25.02
N ASP A 1111 -6.06 41.46 -24.94
CA ASP A 1111 -6.70 42.77 -24.72
C ASP A 1111 -7.41 42.82 -23.34
N GLY A 1112 -6.65 42.55 -22.28
CA GLY A 1112 -7.09 42.75 -20.90
C GLY A 1112 -6.82 44.17 -20.41
N GLU A 1113 -7.83 45.05 -20.41
CA GLU A 1113 -7.75 46.32 -19.66
C GLU A 1113 -7.58 46.01 -18.16
N ASP A 1114 -6.50 46.51 -17.55
CA ASP A 1114 -6.22 46.35 -16.12
C ASP A 1114 -7.40 46.84 -15.26
N ALA A 1115 -8.07 45.91 -14.58
CA ALA A 1115 -9.07 46.26 -13.59
C ALA A 1115 -8.37 47.00 -12.42
N PRO A 1116 -8.85 48.18 -12.01
CA PRO A 1116 -8.19 48.96 -10.97
C PRO A 1116 -8.18 48.21 -9.64
N VAL A 1117 -7.05 48.28 -8.94
CA VAL A 1117 -6.82 47.66 -7.63
C VAL A 1117 -7.91 48.14 -6.65
N PRO A 1118 -8.57 47.24 -5.89
CA PRO A 1118 -9.52 47.64 -4.86
C PRO A 1118 -8.84 48.55 -3.82
N GLU A 1119 -9.51 49.65 -3.44
CA GLU A 1119 -9.00 50.55 -2.40
C GLU A 1119 -8.89 49.87 -1.04
N GLU A 1120 -7.98 50.39 -0.19
CA GLU A 1120 -7.73 49.83 1.15
C GLU A 1120 -8.99 49.90 2.04
N PHE A 1121 -9.16 48.87 2.87
CA PHE A 1121 -10.38 48.66 3.65
C PHE A 1121 -10.44 49.60 4.87
N GLU A 1122 -11.10 50.75 4.76
CA GLU A 1122 -11.31 51.66 5.89
C GLU A 1122 -12.17 51.02 7.00
N TYR A 1123 -11.60 50.94 8.19
CA TYR A 1123 -12.25 50.38 9.37
C TYR A 1123 -13.07 51.47 10.09
N GLN A 1124 -14.36 51.60 9.75
CA GLN A 1124 -15.27 52.45 10.51
C GLN A 1124 -15.62 51.80 11.86
N THR A 1125 -15.01 52.29 12.93
CA THR A 1125 -15.47 52.02 14.30
C THR A 1125 -16.64 52.93 14.62
N ASP A 1126 -17.84 52.37 14.75
CA ASP A 1126 -18.97 53.07 15.37
C ASP A 1126 -18.59 53.47 16.80
N VAL A 1127 -18.66 54.77 17.11
CA VAL A 1127 -18.51 55.32 18.45
C VAL A 1127 -19.78 56.09 18.78
N ASP A 1128 -20.56 55.57 19.73
CA ASP A 1128 -21.73 56.23 20.30
C ASP A 1128 -21.35 57.47 21.13
N GLY A 1129 -22.22 58.50 21.09
CA GLY A 1129 -22.18 59.69 21.96
C GLY A 1129 -21.42 60.89 21.38
N GLU A 1130 -21.78 62.15 21.65
CA GLU A 1130 -22.85 62.72 22.51
C GLU A 1130 -23.00 64.22 22.13
N GLU A 1131 -24.21 64.81 22.27
CA GLU A 1131 -24.50 66.27 22.40
C GLU A 1131 -24.06 67.23 21.22
N GLU A 1132 -24.80 68.25 20.76
CA GLU A 1132 -26.03 68.97 21.19
C GLU A 1132 -27.02 69.18 20.01
#